data_AF-A0A671P8T0-F1
#
_entry.id   AF-A0A671P8T0-F1
#
_cell.length_a   1.000
_cell.length_b   1.000
_cell.length_c   1.000
_cell.angle_alpha   90.00
_cell.angle_beta   90.00
_cell.angle_gamma   90.00
#
_symmetry.space_group_name_H-M   'P 1'
#
loop_
_entity.id
_entity.type
_entity.pdbx_description
1 polymer ?
#
loop_
_entity_poly.entity_id
_entity_poly.type
_entity_poly.pdbx_seq_one_letter_code
_entity_poly.pdbx_strand_id
1 'polypeptide(L)'
;MVHPAISSINLTTALGSLATLARQRPMFMSEVVQAYETLHANLPPTLAKSQVSSVRKNLKLHLVSVLKHPSSVDFQGQISTLLLDLGMSQSEITRCTPATVQPRKRLHHEPYVEGKRIKMEATLVEDDDDKEEPAPVVTPKPSSSAGTQSSIDLTAEFLLPLLNPENVANLVLISMVYLPEVMPASFQSTYTPVESAGTDAQIKHLARLMATQMTAAGLGPGLELCKARDEEVKEEDGGAGESSSKDPLIIRKLSAVSLGQAISVVGAQLAAYKSPVTEEAPQIKKLPEPILPTTQPKAPGASGRKKVFKLADVVQPFSEAQIEKLANMAIKRILQSEKAIAQSGKSHVRVKLLARLVTQFEDGKKNYLLQFILEDMRGRSELAFSLLFHEYNEYLSQQPSGSLDSYEHCLFTLLSGLQEKPEQRDGLFTKLVLEAPVITDSALEVIQCYCEDESRVYLGMSTLKELILKRPSRQYQYLNVLLNLSSHEKEKVRSTALSFIKRMYEKEHLKDCIEKFALTYMQFLVHPNPPSLLFGAGEDTEVAAPWTEETVRQCLYLYLSLLPLNHRLVHELAAVYTEAIADIKRSVLRVIEQPIRGMGMSSPDLLLLVEDCPKGAETLVTRCLHILTDKVPPSPELAERVRDLYHKRVPDVRFLIPVINGLEKNEVIQALPKLIKLNPIVVKEVFNRLLGTQHSEGSSSMSPLTPGELLIALHNIDSSKCDMKSIIKGTISHSFIQPFGAPPTARSLLHPSPSAYHKTCRFCPK
;
A
#
# COMPACT_ATOMS: atom_id res chain seq x y z
N MET A 1 -21.60 -2.45 -7.82
CA MET A 1 -22.61 -3.50 -8.07
C MET A 1 -22.68 -4.45 -6.88
N VAL A 2 -23.86 -5.00 -6.56
CA VAL A 2 -24.05 -5.98 -5.47
C VAL A 2 -23.72 -7.37 -6.00
N HIS A 3 -22.90 -8.15 -5.27
CA HIS A 3 -22.57 -9.52 -5.69
C HIS A 3 -23.77 -10.47 -5.49
N PRO A 4 -24.19 -11.26 -6.50
CA PRO A 4 -25.43 -12.05 -6.45
C PRO A 4 -25.41 -13.21 -5.43
N ALA A 5 -24.24 -13.54 -4.88
CA ALA A 5 -24.05 -14.54 -3.83
C ALA A 5 -23.66 -13.94 -2.46
N ILE A 6 -23.93 -12.64 -2.21
CA ILE A 6 -23.64 -12.03 -0.90
C ILE A 6 -24.56 -12.59 0.21
N SER A 7 -23.98 -12.92 1.37
CA SER A 7 -24.76 -13.41 2.52
C SER A 7 -25.60 -12.30 3.15
N SER A 8 -26.76 -12.65 3.72
CA SER A 8 -27.66 -11.69 4.37
C SER A 8 -26.98 -10.84 5.44
N ILE A 9 -26.07 -11.42 6.22
CA ILE A 9 -25.36 -10.72 7.31
C ILE A 9 -24.39 -9.70 6.73
N ASN A 10 -23.56 -10.11 5.76
CA ASN A 10 -22.59 -9.21 5.12
C ASN A 10 -23.30 -8.05 4.41
N LEU A 11 -24.44 -8.32 3.78
CA LEU A 11 -25.29 -7.31 3.16
C LEU A 11 -25.85 -6.30 4.18
N THR A 12 -26.41 -6.76 5.30
CA THR A 12 -26.89 -5.84 6.35
C THR A 12 -25.78 -5.01 6.98
N THR A 13 -24.59 -5.59 7.19
CA THR A 13 -23.42 -4.86 7.70
C THR A 13 -22.93 -3.82 6.69
N ALA A 14 -22.90 -4.15 5.40
CA ALA A 14 -22.54 -3.20 4.34
C ALA A 14 -23.49 -2.00 4.29
N LEU A 15 -24.81 -2.21 4.43
CA LEU A 15 -25.79 -1.13 4.53
C LEU A 15 -25.50 -0.20 5.72
N GLY A 16 -25.22 -0.74 6.90
CA GLY A 16 -24.87 0.07 8.08
C GLY A 16 -23.59 0.88 7.89
N SER A 17 -22.58 0.30 7.24
CA SER A 17 -21.34 0.97 6.88
C SER A 17 -21.54 2.10 5.87
N LEU A 18 -22.30 1.87 4.80
CA LEU A 18 -22.59 2.89 3.77
C LEU A 18 -23.40 4.07 4.34
N ALA A 19 -24.41 3.82 5.17
CA ALA A 19 -25.17 4.88 5.85
C ALA A 19 -24.32 5.67 6.86
N THR A 20 -23.27 5.06 7.42
CA THR A 20 -22.34 5.75 8.31
C THR A 20 -21.35 6.58 7.51
N LEU A 21 -20.85 6.06 6.39
CA LEU A 21 -19.99 6.76 5.45
C LEU A 21 -20.69 8.00 4.85
N ALA A 22 -21.92 7.88 4.34
CA ALA A 22 -22.68 9.02 3.79
C ALA A 22 -22.93 10.14 4.82
N ARG A 23 -23.17 9.80 6.09
CA ARG A 23 -23.37 10.77 7.18
C ARG A 23 -22.08 11.43 7.66
N GLN A 24 -20.96 10.71 7.64
CA GLN A 24 -19.66 11.25 8.05
C GLN A 24 -18.95 12.00 6.91
N ARG A 25 -19.22 11.63 5.65
CA ARG A 25 -18.62 12.16 4.43
C ARG A 25 -19.70 12.40 3.37
N PRO A 26 -20.42 13.54 3.44
CA PRO A 26 -21.56 13.83 2.56
C PRO A 26 -21.24 13.90 1.05
N MET A 27 -19.95 13.99 0.68
CA MET A 27 -19.50 13.87 -0.70
C MET A 27 -19.88 12.55 -1.38
N PHE A 28 -20.06 11.46 -0.62
CA PHE A 28 -20.47 10.16 -1.15
C PHE A 28 -21.98 9.89 -1.03
N MET A 29 -22.78 10.95 -0.80
CA MET A 29 -24.23 10.81 -0.59
C MET A 29 -24.91 10.25 -1.86
N SER A 30 -24.53 10.75 -3.03
CA SER A 30 -24.99 10.32 -4.35
C SER A 30 -24.81 8.83 -4.56
N GLU A 31 -23.59 8.32 -4.40
CA GLU A 31 -23.22 6.94 -4.67
C GLU A 31 -23.88 5.97 -3.66
N VAL A 32 -24.05 6.40 -2.40
CA VAL A 32 -24.73 5.59 -1.39
C VAL A 32 -26.24 5.50 -1.66
N VAL A 33 -26.89 6.60 -2.05
CA VAL A 33 -28.32 6.58 -2.43
C VAL A 33 -28.52 5.72 -3.69
N GLN A 34 -27.68 5.88 -4.71
CA GLN A 34 -27.71 5.07 -5.93
C GLN A 34 -27.44 3.57 -5.67
N ALA A 35 -26.54 3.25 -4.74
CA ALA A 35 -26.29 1.87 -4.32
C ALA A 35 -27.50 1.24 -3.61
N TYR A 36 -28.25 2.02 -2.83
CA TYR A 36 -29.48 1.57 -2.17
C TYR A 36 -30.63 1.38 -3.16
N GLU A 37 -30.79 2.28 -4.12
CA GLU A 37 -31.71 2.14 -5.26
C GLU A 37 -31.41 0.85 -6.05
N THR A 38 -30.15 0.66 -6.42
CA THR A 38 -29.68 -0.54 -7.14
C THR A 38 -29.96 -1.82 -6.36
N LEU A 39 -29.71 -1.84 -5.04
CA LEU A 39 -30.02 -3.01 -4.19
C LEU A 39 -31.52 -3.24 -4.04
N HIS A 40 -32.33 -2.19 -3.96
CA HIS A 40 -33.78 -2.32 -3.85
C HIS A 40 -34.39 -2.93 -5.12
N ALA A 41 -33.90 -2.52 -6.29
CA ALA A 41 -34.27 -3.11 -7.58
C ALA A 41 -33.73 -4.55 -7.73
N ASN A 42 -32.52 -4.83 -7.23
CA ASN A 42 -31.80 -6.10 -7.41
C ASN A 42 -31.37 -6.75 -6.09
N LEU A 43 -32.34 -7.26 -5.33
CA LEU A 43 -32.02 -8.12 -4.19
C LEU A 43 -31.46 -9.48 -4.67
N PRO A 44 -30.37 -9.99 -4.06
CA PRO A 44 -29.80 -11.28 -4.42
C PRO A 44 -30.83 -12.43 -4.33
N PRO A 45 -30.98 -13.26 -5.39
CA PRO A 45 -31.98 -14.34 -5.43
C PRO A 45 -31.64 -15.51 -4.49
N THR A 46 -30.42 -15.52 -3.95
CA THR A 46 -29.92 -16.48 -2.96
C THR A 46 -30.49 -16.26 -1.55
N LEU A 47 -31.21 -15.15 -1.30
CA LEU A 47 -31.76 -14.81 0.01
C LEU A 47 -33.14 -15.47 0.25
N ALA A 48 -33.27 -16.16 1.38
CA ALA A 48 -34.56 -16.69 1.83
C ALA A 48 -35.56 -15.58 2.18
N LYS A 49 -36.87 -15.87 2.14
CA LYS A 49 -37.95 -14.89 2.41
C LYS A 49 -37.79 -14.12 3.74
N SER A 50 -37.31 -14.78 4.79
CA SER A 50 -37.01 -14.14 6.09
C SER A 50 -35.80 -13.20 6.04
N GLN A 51 -34.77 -13.57 5.26
CA GLN A 51 -33.57 -12.75 5.04
C GLN A 51 -33.90 -11.51 4.21
N VAL A 52 -34.70 -11.64 3.15
CA VAL A 52 -35.21 -10.53 2.34
C VAL A 52 -35.96 -9.51 3.21
N SER A 53 -36.85 -9.96 4.08
CA SER A 53 -37.56 -9.10 5.04
C SER A 53 -36.60 -8.39 6.01
N SER A 54 -35.59 -9.10 6.53
CA SER A 54 -34.55 -8.51 7.38
C SER A 54 -33.72 -7.44 6.67
N VAL A 55 -33.27 -7.70 5.44
CA VAL A 55 -32.51 -6.75 4.61
C VAL A 55 -33.34 -5.50 4.32
N ARG A 56 -34.62 -5.66 3.94
CA ARG A 56 -35.56 -4.55 3.71
C ARG A 56 -35.77 -3.69 4.97
N LYS A 57 -35.94 -4.32 6.14
CA LYS A 57 -36.06 -3.60 7.42
C LYS A 57 -34.82 -2.79 7.77
N ASN A 58 -33.62 -3.33 7.53
CA ASN A 58 -32.36 -2.61 7.74
C ASN A 58 -32.17 -1.49 6.71
N LEU A 59 -32.48 -1.73 5.43
CA LEU A 59 -32.44 -0.71 4.37
C LEU A 59 -33.34 0.49 4.71
N LYS A 60 -34.59 0.24 5.15
CA LYS A 60 -35.53 1.26 5.63
C LYS A 60 -34.96 2.08 6.79
N LEU A 61 -34.39 1.42 7.79
CA LEU A 61 -33.75 2.07 8.95
C LEU A 61 -32.56 2.95 8.54
N HIS A 62 -31.74 2.46 7.61
CA HIS A 62 -30.56 3.18 7.12
C HIS A 62 -30.93 4.36 6.21
N LEU A 63 -31.93 4.22 5.33
CA LEU A 63 -32.49 5.32 4.53
C LEU A 63 -33.05 6.44 5.42
N VAL A 64 -33.82 6.12 6.48
CA VAL A 64 -34.27 7.13 7.46
C VAL A 64 -33.09 7.81 8.16
N SER A 65 -32.04 7.05 8.51
CA SER A 65 -30.85 7.64 9.14
C SER A 65 -30.11 8.59 8.20
N VAL A 66 -30.13 8.33 6.89
CA VAL A 66 -29.54 9.20 5.86
C VAL A 66 -30.43 10.43 5.60
N LEU A 67 -31.75 10.25 5.48
CA LEU A 67 -32.74 11.32 5.28
C LEU A 67 -32.68 12.40 6.36
N LYS A 68 -32.33 12.04 7.61
CA LYS A 68 -32.18 12.99 8.72
C LYS A 68 -30.95 13.90 8.60
N HIS A 69 -30.06 13.67 7.63
CA HIS A 69 -28.83 14.45 7.46
C HIS A 69 -29.08 15.73 6.63
N PRO A 70 -28.57 16.91 7.02
CA PRO A 70 -28.82 18.17 6.29
C PRO A 70 -28.41 18.15 4.81
N SER A 71 -27.41 17.37 4.43
CA SER A 71 -26.96 17.23 3.03
C SER A 71 -27.77 16.22 2.20
N SER A 72 -28.88 15.69 2.71
CA SER A 72 -29.76 14.79 1.95
C SER A 72 -30.88 15.51 1.19
N VAL A 73 -30.98 16.85 1.30
CA VAL A 73 -32.03 17.67 0.69
C VAL A 73 -32.10 17.45 -0.83
N ASP A 74 -30.95 17.45 -1.52
CA ASP A 74 -30.89 17.28 -2.98
C ASP A 74 -31.33 15.87 -3.43
N PHE A 75 -31.25 14.88 -2.54
CA PHE A 75 -31.63 13.48 -2.77
C PHE A 75 -32.98 13.11 -2.13
N GLN A 76 -33.68 14.07 -1.52
CA GLN A 76 -34.89 13.82 -0.73
C GLN A 76 -35.97 13.09 -1.53
N GLY A 77 -36.16 13.45 -2.81
CA GLY A 77 -37.12 12.79 -3.69
C GLY A 77 -36.83 11.30 -3.85
N GLN A 78 -35.59 10.96 -4.22
CA GLN A 78 -35.13 9.58 -4.41
C GLN A 78 -35.27 8.75 -3.11
N ILE A 79 -34.79 9.30 -1.98
CA ILE A 79 -34.87 8.63 -0.68
C ILE A 79 -36.33 8.45 -0.23
N SER A 80 -37.20 9.44 -0.46
CA SER A 80 -38.62 9.33 -0.11
C SER A 80 -39.33 8.26 -0.92
N THR A 81 -39.07 8.17 -2.23
CA THR A 81 -39.62 7.11 -3.09
C THR A 81 -39.23 5.72 -2.57
N LEU A 82 -37.93 5.47 -2.35
CA LEU A 82 -37.46 4.19 -1.79
C LEU A 82 -38.05 3.87 -0.41
N LEU A 83 -38.37 4.87 0.41
CA LEU A 83 -39.02 4.68 1.70
C LEU A 83 -40.51 4.32 1.56
N LEU A 84 -41.22 4.89 0.59
CA LEU A 84 -42.59 4.49 0.23
C LEU A 84 -42.62 3.03 -0.26
N ASP A 85 -41.69 2.63 -1.13
CA ASP A 85 -41.54 1.25 -1.65
C ASP A 85 -41.22 0.23 -0.54
N LEU A 86 -40.61 0.70 0.55
CA LEU A 86 -40.37 -0.07 1.78
C LEU A 86 -41.52 0.06 2.81
N GLY A 87 -42.67 0.56 2.38
CA GLY A 87 -43.90 0.67 3.17
C GLY A 87 -43.81 1.66 4.34
N MET A 88 -43.10 2.79 4.18
CA MET A 88 -43.21 3.93 5.09
C MET A 88 -44.37 4.82 4.67
N SER A 89 -45.07 5.46 5.61
CA SER A 89 -46.10 6.44 5.24
C SER A 89 -45.47 7.79 4.87
N GLN A 90 -46.14 8.56 4.00
CA GLN A 90 -45.66 9.89 3.61
C GLN A 90 -45.53 10.84 4.82
N SER A 91 -46.36 10.69 5.85
CA SER A 91 -46.30 11.49 7.08
C SER A 91 -45.10 11.12 7.98
N GLU A 92 -44.68 9.86 8.01
CA GLU A 92 -43.46 9.42 8.69
C GLU A 92 -42.20 9.95 8.01
N ILE A 93 -42.18 9.97 6.66
CA ILE A 93 -41.08 10.52 5.85
C ILE A 93 -40.95 12.02 6.13
N THR A 94 -42.03 12.79 6.01
CA THR A 94 -42.04 14.25 6.27
C THR A 94 -41.58 14.58 7.70
N ARG A 95 -41.94 13.77 8.70
CA ARG A 95 -41.45 13.95 10.09
C ARG A 95 -39.93 13.70 10.23
N CYS A 96 -39.35 12.88 9.38
CA CYS A 96 -37.92 12.57 9.39
C CYS A 96 -37.07 13.51 8.52
N THR A 97 -37.69 14.30 7.64
CA THR A 97 -37.02 15.27 6.78
C THR A 97 -36.52 16.48 7.59
N PRO A 98 -35.25 16.90 7.48
CA PRO A 98 -34.76 18.12 8.09
C PRO A 98 -35.42 19.35 7.44
N ALA A 99 -35.89 20.30 8.25
CA ALA A 99 -36.49 21.52 7.74
C ALA A 99 -35.50 22.29 6.86
N THR A 100 -35.91 22.62 5.62
CA THR A 100 -35.11 23.41 4.69
C THR A 100 -34.92 24.82 5.24
N VAL A 101 -33.79 25.06 5.90
CA VAL A 101 -33.34 26.41 6.22
C VAL A 101 -32.99 27.07 4.90
N GLN A 102 -33.92 27.86 4.35
CA GLN A 102 -33.63 28.73 3.23
C GLN A 102 -32.39 29.56 3.60
N PRO A 103 -31.30 29.54 2.80
CA PRO A 103 -30.21 30.46 3.03
C PRO A 103 -30.81 31.86 2.90
N ARG A 104 -30.81 32.62 4.01
CA ARG A 104 -31.25 34.01 4.01
C ARG A 104 -30.53 34.72 2.87
N LYS A 105 -31.24 35.02 1.78
CA LYS A 105 -30.81 36.05 0.82
C LYS A 105 -30.46 37.25 1.68
N ARG A 106 -29.19 37.69 1.63
CA ARG A 106 -28.76 38.88 2.34
C ARG A 106 -29.65 40.01 1.86
N LEU A 107 -30.54 40.48 2.72
CA LEU A 107 -31.39 41.63 2.44
C LEU A 107 -30.46 42.79 2.10
N HIS A 108 -30.51 43.21 0.85
CA HIS A 108 -29.85 44.41 0.40
C HIS A 108 -30.37 45.56 1.26
N HIS A 109 -29.46 46.29 1.89
CA HIS A 109 -29.81 47.42 2.75
C HIS A 109 -30.37 48.55 1.88
N GLU A 110 -31.63 48.92 2.11
CA GLU A 110 -32.24 50.18 1.70
C GLU A 110 -33.10 50.69 2.89
N PRO A 111 -33.32 52.00 3.02
CA PRO A 111 -33.36 52.63 4.34
C PRO A 111 -34.74 52.65 5.03
N TYR A 112 -34.62 52.86 6.34
CA TYR A 112 -35.64 53.00 7.37
C TYR A 112 -36.82 53.95 7.02
N VAL A 113 -38.06 53.49 7.25
CA VAL A 113 -39.25 54.32 7.47
C VAL A 113 -40.01 53.81 8.71
N GLU A 114 -40.48 54.74 9.55
CA GLU A 114 -41.14 54.51 10.84
C GLU A 114 -42.53 53.84 10.75
N GLY A 115 -42.92 53.05 11.76
CA GLY A 115 -44.28 52.48 11.84
C GLY A 115 -44.60 51.57 13.03
N LYS A 116 -44.78 52.13 14.23
CA LYS A 116 -45.26 51.47 15.47
C LYS A 116 -46.47 50.53 15.26
N ARG A 117 -46.48 49.33 15.89
CA ARG A 117 -47.32 48.97 17.07
C ARG A 117 -47.17 47.52 17.56
N ILE A 118 -47.66 47.28 18.78
CA ILE A 118 -47.50 46.08 19.64
C ILE A 118 -48.85 45.34 19.75
N LYS A 119 -48.88 43.99 19.69
CA LYS A 119 -49.70 43.02 20.48
C LYS A 119 -49.39 41.58 19.99
N MET A 120 -48.82 40.66 20.77
CA MET A 120 -49.35 39.84 21.88
C MET A 120 -50.29 38.70 21.45
N GLU A 121 -49.91 37.52 21.91
CA GLU A 121 -50.39 36.13 21.81
C GLU A 121 -51.89 35.87 22.07
N ALA A 122 -52.49 34.86 21.39
CA ALA A 122 -53.21 33.70 22.01
C ALA A 122 -54.12 32.88 21.04
N THR A 123 -53.87 31.56 20.99
CA THR A 123 -54.81 30.39 20.86
C THR A 123 -56.02 30.34 19.91
N LEU A 124 -56.06 29.24 19.13
CA LEU A 124 -57.17 28.28 18.89
C LEU A 124 -58.49 28.75 18.24
N VAL A 125 -58.87 28.10 17.12
CA VAL A 125 -59.92 27.05 17.03
C VAL A 125 -59.87 26.41 15.62
N GLU A 126 -60.38 25.18 15.49
CA GLU A 126 -60.35 24.29 14.31
C GLU A 126 -61.52 24.54 13.32
N ASP A 127 -61.40 23.91 12.14
CA ASP A 127 -62.41 23.60 11.10
C ASP A 127 -63.43 24.65 10.60
N ASP A 128 -63.38 24.90 9.29
CA ASP A 128 -64.57 24.90 8.42
C ASP A 128 -64.17 24.46 6.99
N ASP A 129 -65.06 23.75 6.29
CA ASP A 129 -64.78 23.01 5.05
C ASP A 129 -65.10 23.82 3.75
N ASP A 130 -64.54 23.33 2.63
CA ASP A 130 -64.97 23.54 1.24
C ASP A 130 -65.24 24.96 0.68
N LYS A 131 -64.38 25.41 -0.25
CA LYS A 131 -64.82 25.67 -1.64
C LYS A 131 -63.72 25.89 -2.69
N GLU A 132 -64.09 25.58 -3.93
CA GLU A 132 -63.31 25.60 -5.17
C GLU A 132 -62.98 27.02 -5.68
N GLU A 133 -61.77 27.25 -6.22
CA GLU A 133 -61.54 27.30 -7.69
C GLU A 133 -60.05 27.50 -8.04
N PRO A 134 -59.56 27.06 -9.23
CA PRO A 134 -58.16 27.13 -9.63
C PRO A 134 -57.86 28.17 -10.74
N ALA A 135 -56.72 28.88 -10.64
CA ALA A 135 -55.88 29.36 -11.76
C ALA A 135 -54.73 30.28 -11.24
N PRO A 136 -53.64 30.54 -12.01
CA PRO A 136 -53.24 29.94 -13.28
C PRO A 136 -51.85 29.25 -13.22
N VAL A 137 -51.57 28.41 -14.23
CA VAL A 137 -50.24 27.82 -14.44
C VAL A 137 -49.24 28.89 -14.85
N VAL A 138 -48.15 29.04 -14.09
CA VAL A 138 -46.95 29.78 -14.52
C VAL A 138 -45.79 28.79 -14.62
N THR A 139 -45.29 28.62 -15.84
CA THR A 139 -44.14 27.76 -16.18
C THR A 139 -42.86 28.21 -15.47
N PRO A 140 -42.17 27.34 -14.71
CA PRO A 140 -40.81 27.62 -14.26
C PRO A 140 -39.82 27.46 -15.43
N LYS A 141 -39.00 28.50 -15.67
CA LYS A 141 -37.81 28.40 -16.52
C LYS A 141 -36.79 27.41 -15.92
N PRO A 142 -35.94 26.77 -16.75
CA PRO A 142 -34.98 25.78 -16.26
C PRO A 142 -33.94 26.42 -15.33
N SER A 143 -33.78 25.85 -14.14
CA SER A 143 -32.66 26.15 -13.25
C SER A 143 -31.43 25.35 -13.69
N SER A 144 -30.36 26.06 -14.07
CA SER A 144 -29.09 25.48 -14.49
C SER A 144 -28.34 24.85 -13.31
N SER A 145 -28.39 23.53 -13.19
CA SER A 145 -27.55 22.72 -12.29
C SER A 145 -27.08 21.44 -12.99
N ALA A 146 -26.40 21.60 -14.14
CA ALA A 146 -25.91 20.51 -14.99
C ALA A 146 -24.64 19.86 -14.43
N GLY A 147 -24.70 19.34 -13.20
CA GLY A 147 -23.52 18.98 -12.41
C GLY A 147 -23.62 17.75 -11.52
N THR A 148 -24.58 16.83 -11.75
CA THR A 148 -24.64 15.48 -11.11
C THR A 148 -25.69 14.54 -11.75
N GLN A 149 -25.93 14.61 -13.07
CA GLN A 149 -26.80 13.60 -13.72
C GLN A 149 -26.10 12.24 -13.77
N SER A 150 -26.66 11.22 -13.12
CA SER A 150 -26.12 9.86 -13.19
C SER A 150 -26.50 9.18 -14.51
N SER A 151 -25.78 8.11 -14.86
CA SER A 151 -26.13 7.25 -16.01
C SER A 151 -27.54 6.65 -15.91
N ILE A 152 -28.05 6.46 -14.70
CA ILE A 152 -29.43 6.03 -14.44
C ILE A 152 -30.41 7.18 -14.73
N ASP A 153 -30.10 8.41 -14.34
CA ASP A 153 -30.99 9.57 -14.61
C ASP A 153 -31.14 9.83 -16.11
N LEU A 154 -30.03 9.82 -16.87
CA LEU A 154 -30.05 9.97 -18.33
C LEU A 154 -30.84 8.84 -19.02
N THR A 155 -30.67 7.60 -18.55
CA THR A 155 -31.40 6.44 -19.09
C THR A 155 -32.88 6.48 -18.71
N ALA A 156 -33.22 7.00 -17.52
CA ALA A 156 -34.61 7.19 -17.09
C ALA A 156 -35.30 8.27 -17.93
N GLU A 157 -34.63 9.40 -18.17
CA GLU A 157 -35.14 10.50 -19.01
C GLU A 157 -35.43 10.03 -20.45
N PHE A 158 -34.58 9.17 -21.02
CA PHE A 158 -34.81 8.52 -22.31
C PHE A 158 -36.04 7.58 -22.30
N LEU A 159 -36.30 6.87 -21.20
CA LEU A 159 -37.42 5.92 -21.11
C LEU A 159 -38.78 6.59 -20.90
N LEU A 160 -38.85 7.78 -20.28
CA LEU A 160 -40.10 8.51 -20.01
C LEU A 160 -41.05 8.60 -21.22
N PRO A 161 -40.65 9.11 -22.41
CA PRO A 161 -41.55 9.19 -23.56
C PRO A 161 -41.92 7.84 -24.17
N LEU A 162 -41.20 6.76 -23.84
CA LEU A 162 -41.43 5.42 -24.38
C LEU A 162 -42.46 4.63 -23.56
N LEU A 163 -42.73 5.00 -22.30
CA LEU A 163 -43.71 4.36 -21.42
C LEU A 163 -45.16 4.77 -21.70
N ASN A 164 -45.57 4.72 -22.98
CA ASN A 164 -46.97 4.87 -23.36
C ASN A 164 -47.74 3.53 -23.21
N PRO A 165 -49.10 3.55 -23.13
CA PRO A 165 -49.89 2.35 -22.88
C PRO A 165 -49.70 1.22 -23.91
N GLU A 166 -49.48 1.56 -25.18
CA GLU A 166 -49.31 0.59 -26.27
C GLU A 166 -47.96 -0.13 -26.17
N ASN A 167 -46.87 0.62 -25.95
CA ASN A 167 -45.54 0.07 -25.73
C ASN A 167 -45.48 -0.81 -24.47
N VAL A 168 -46.13 -0.37 -23.38
CA VAL A 168 -46.18 -1.14 -22.13
C VAL A 168 -47.00 -2.43 -22.32
N ALA A 169 -48.14 -2.39 -23.04
CA ALA A 169 -48.91 -3.58 -23.35
C ALA A 169 -48.10 -4.59 -24.19
N ASN A 170 -47.41 -4.12 -25.24
CA ASN A 170 -46.53 -4.95 -26.07
C ASN A 170 -45.37 -5.54 -25.25
N LEU A 171 -44.75 -4.76 -24.36
CA LEU A 171 -43.66 -5.23 -23.48
C LEU A 171 -44.15 -6.32 -22.51
N VAL A 172 -45.37 -6.19 -21.96
CA VAL A 172 -45.98 -7.22 -21.11
C VAL A 172 -46.24 -8.48 -21.92
N LEU A 173 -46.84 -8.38 -23.11
CA LEU A 173 -47.11 -9.53 -23.99
C LEU A 173 -45.84 -10.30 -24.37
N ILE A 174 -44.75 -9.59 -24.70
CA ILE A 174 -43.45 -10.21 -25.01
C ILE A 174 -42.83 -10.85 -23.76
N SER A 175 -42.93 -10.21 -22.59
CA SER A 175 -42.33 -10.71 -21.35
C SER A 175 -43.10 -11.85 -20.69
N MET A 176 -44.37 -12.11 -21.04
CA MET A 176 -45.16 -13.22 -20.49
C MET A 176 -44.46 -14.59 -20.64
N VAL A 177 -43.71 -14.81 -21.72
CA VAL A 177 -43.00 -16.07 -21.99
C VAL A 177 -41.79 -16.27 -21.05
N TYR A 178 -41.29 -15.20 -20.42
CA TYR A 178 -40.12 -15.21 -19.55
C TYR A 178 -40.47 -15.21 -18.05
N LEU A 179 -41.77 -15.21 -17.70
CA LEU A 179 -42.20 -15.26 -16.31
C LEU A 179 -42.00 -16.66 -15.71
N PRO A 180 -41.46 -16.79 -14.48
CA PRO A 180 -41.32 -18.09 -13.82
C PRO A 180 -42.68 -18.65 -13.41
N GLU A 181 -42.85 -19.98 -13.52
CA GLU A 181 -44.09 -20.69 -13.13
C GLU A 181 -44.47 -20.50 -11.64
N VAL A 182 -43.50 -20.17 -10.80
CA VAL A 182 -43.68 -19.93 -9.35
C VAL A 182 -43.25 -18.51 -9.01
N MET A 183 -44.13 -17.77 -8.33
CA MET A 183 -43.90 -16.37 -7.93
C MET A 183 -42.61 -16.23 -7.08
N PRO A 184 -41.62 -15.42 -7.50
CA PRO A 184 -40.39 -15.22 -6.74
C PRO A 184 -40.64 -14.60 -5.36
N ALA A 185 -39.92 -15.07 -4.34
CA ALA A 185 -40.05 -14.56 -2.97
C ALA A 185 -39.68 -13.07 -2.85
N SER A 186 -38.75 -12.59 -3.69
CA SER A 186 -38.43 -11.17 -3.82
C SER A 186 -39.64 -10.37 -4.30
N PHE A 187 -40.26 -10.78 -5.40
CA PHE A 187 -41.46 -10.13 -5.96
C PHE A 187 -42.62 -10.14 -4.96
N GLN A 188 -42.94 -11.30 -4.36
CA GLN A 188 -44.01 -11.42 -3.35
C GLN A 188 -43.78 -10.50 -2.13
N SER A 189 -42.52 -10.17 -1.80
CA SER A 189 -42.18 -9.25 -0.70
C SER A 189 -42.14 -7.76 -1.09
N THR A 190 -42.32 -7.45 -2.37
CA THR A 190 -42.27 -6.10 -2.95
C THR A 190 -43.60 -5.65 -3.51
N TYR A 191 -44.49 -6.59 -3.84
CA TYR A 191 -45.78 -6.28 -4.43
C TYR A 191 -46.70 -5.49 -3.48
N THR A 192 -46.79 -4.19 -3.72
CA THR A 192 -47.83 -3.28 -3.21
C THR A 192 -48.94 -3.14 -4.26
N PRO A 193 -50.20 -3.44 -3.93
CA PRO A 193 -51.33 -3.14 -4.83
C PRO A 193 -51.39 -1.64 -5.14
N VAL A 194 -51.55 -1.30 -6.41
CA VAL A 194 -51.63 0.09 -6.86
C VAL A 194 -53.11 0.51 -6.91
N GLU A 195 -53.55 1.33 -5.96
CA GLU A 195 -54.96 1.76 -5.84
C GLU A 195 -55.42 2.69 -6.98
N SER A 196 -54.48 3.43 -7.59
CA SER A 196 -54.72 4.24 -8.79
C SER A 196 -53.44 4.25 -9.64
N ALA A 197 -53.49 3.65 -10.82
CA ALA A 197 -52.32 3.45 -11.69
C ALA A 197 -52.32 4.44 -12.87
N GLY A 198 -51.13 4.89 -13.27
CA GLY A 198 -50.93 5.75 -14.45
C GLY A 198 -50.67 7.23 -14.15
N THR A 199 -50.37 7.60 -12.90
CA THR A 199 -49.93 8.97 -12.57
C THR A 199 -48.53 9.25 -13.14
N ASP A 200 -48.27 10.51 -13.52
CA ASP A 200 -46.94 10.96 -14.01
C ASP A 200 -45.80 10.61 -13.03
N ALA A 201 -46.05 10.68 -11.71
CA ALA A 201 -45.10 10.25 -10.69
C ALA A 201 -44.79 8.74 -10.74
N GLN A 202 -45.80 7.88 -10.96
CA GLN A 202 -45.61 6.45 -11.13
C GLN A 202 -44.89 6.10 -12.45
N ILE A 203 -45.20 6.81 -13.54
CA ILE A 203 -44.51 6.63 -14.83
C ILE A 203 -43.03 7.00 -14.68
N LYS A 204 -42.72 8.10 -13.98
CA LYS A 204 -41.34 8.49 -13.65
C LYS A 204 -40.62 7.49 -12.76
N HIS A 205 -41.30 6.92 -11.78
CA HIS A 205 -40.76 5.86 -10.95
C HIS A 205 -40.48 4.57 -11.74
N LEU A 206 -41.41 4.16 -12.61
CA LEU A 206 -41.25 2.99 -13.48
C LEU A 206 -40.07 3.17 -14.46
N ALA A 207 -39.94 4.35 -15.08
CA ALA A 207 -38.79 4.68 -15.95
C ALA A 207 -37.46 4.57 -15.19
N ARG A 208 -37.41 5.04 -13.95
CA ARG A 208 -36.22 4.97 -13.08
C ARG A 208 -35.87 3.53 -12.68
N LEU A 209 -36.86 2.71 -12.33
CA LEU A 209 -36.65 1.28 -12.07
C LEU A 209 -36.13 0.54 -13.32
N MET A 210 -36.74 0.78 -14.48
CA MET A 210 -36.28 0.18 -15.75
C MET A 210 -34.88 0.67 -16.13
N ALA A 211 -34.56 1.95 -15.96
CA ALA A 211 -33.23 2.51 -16.18
C ALA A 211 -32.17 1.89 -15.27
N THR A 212 -32.50 1.66 -14.00
CA THR A 212 -31.62 0.98 -13.04
C THR A 212 -31.32 -0.44 -13.52
N GLN A 213 -32.34 -1.16 -14.01
CA GLN A 213 -32.18 -2.53 -14.51
C GLN A 213 -31.40 -2.60 -15.83
N MET A 214 -31.69 -1.72 -16.78
CA MET A 214 -30.94 -1.63 -18.04
C MET A 214 -29.47 -1.28 -17.76
N THR A 215 -29.21 -0.27 -16.93
CA THR A 215 -27.84 0.16 -16.57
C THR A 215 -27.08 -0.97 -15.87
N ALA A 216 -27.74 -1.73 -14.98
CA ALA A 216 -27.15 -2.90 -14.33
C ALA A 216 -26.84 -4.06 -15.30
N ALA A 217 -27.64 -4.23 -16.35
CA ALA A 217 -27.40 -5.16 -17.45
C ALA A 217 -26.38 -4.65 -18.50
N GLY A 218 -25.82 -3.45 -18.32
CA GLY A 218 -24.85 -2.86 -19.25
C GLY A 218 -25.47 -2.19 -20.49
N LEU A 219 -26.77 -1.86 -20.44
CA LEU A 219 -27.57 -1.32 -21.54
C LEU A 219 -28.09 0.09 -21.22
N GLY A 220 -28.23 0.94 -22.24
CA GLY A 220 -28.94 2.22 -22.16
C GLY A 220 -28.07 3.44 -22.48
N PRO A 221 -28.67 4.54 -23.00
CA PRO A 221 -27.90 5.67 -23.54
C PRO A 221 -27.01 6.37 -22.50
N GLY A 222 -27.43 6.39 -21.24
CA GLY A 222 -26.63 6.98 -20.16
C GLY A 222 -25.33 6.24 -19.88
N LEU A 223 -25.23 4.95 -20.22
CA LEU A 223 -23.98 4.18 -20.09
C LEU A 223 -23.05 4.40 -21.30
N GLU A 224 -23.62 4.54 -22.50
CA GLU A 224 -22.87 4.82 -23.73
C GLU A 224 -22.25 6.22 -23.70
N LEU A 225 -22.99 7.23 -23.22
CA LEU A 225 -22.48 8.59 -23.03
C LEU A 225 -21.37 8.67 -21.97
N CYS A 226 -21.47 7.90 -20.87
CA CYS A 226 -20.37 7.79 -19.90
C CYS A 226 -19.14 7.14 -20.52
N LYS A 227 -19.29 6.03 -21.26
CA LYS A 227 -18.17 5.36 -21.93
C LYS A 227 -17.52 6.24 -23.00
N ALA A 228 -18.30 6.96 -23.81
CA ALA A 228 -17.76 7.88 -24.82
C ALA A 228 -16.92 8.98 -24.15
N ARG A 229 -17.40 9.55 -23.04
CA ARG A 229 -16.64 10.53 -22.24
C ARG A 229 -15.38 9.94 -21.62
N ASP A 230 -15.40 8.68 -21.16
CA ASP A 230 -14.22 7.98 -20.63
C ASP A 230 -13.21 7.58 -21.71
N GLU A 231 -13.63 7.47 -22.99
CA GLU A 231 -12.76 7.21 -24.14
C GLU A 231 -12.15 8.52 -24.69
N GLU A 232 -12.93 9.62 -24.79
CA GLU A 232 -12.41 10.96 -25.15
C GLU A 232 -11.31 11.41 -24.18
N VAL A 233 -11.46 11.12 -22.87
CA VAL A 233 -10.43 11.42 -21.84
C VAL A 233 -9.17 10.55 -21.98
N LYS A 234 -9.22 9.40 -22.69
CA LYS A 234 -8.02 8.58 -22.97
C LYS A 234 -7.29 9.01 -24.23
N GLU A 235 -7.99 9.53 -25.25
CA GLU A 235 -7.32 9.98 -26.48
C GLU A 235 -6.51 11.27 -26.26
N GLU A 236 -6.87 12.12 -25.29
CA GLU A 236 -6.08 13.33 -24.96
C GLU A 236 -4.77 13.04 -24.17
N ASP A 237 -4.63 11.88 -23.52
CA ASP A 237 -3.43 11.50 -22.73
C ASP A 237 -2.44 10.59 -23.52
N GLY A 238 -2.76 10.29 -24.79
CA GLY A 238 -2.09 9.27 -25.62
C GLY A 238 -1.13 9.78 -26.70
N GLY A 239 -0.17 10.65 -26.37
CA GLY A 239 0.71 11.31 -27.35
C GLY A 239 2.09 10.68 -27.60
N ALA A 240 2.23 9.98 -28.76
CA ALA A 240 3.46 9.64 -29.52
C ALA A 240 4.14 8.26 -29.32
N GLY A 241 4.10 7.43 -30.38
CA GLY A 241 4.87 6.17 -30.51
C GLY A 241 4.39 5.27 -31.67
N GLU A 242 5.01 5.41 -32.86
CA GLU A 242 4.84 4.65 -34.12
C GLU A 242 4.56 3.12 -33.99
N SER A 243 3.99 2.36 -34.94
CA SER A 243 3.21 2.59 -36.17
C SER A 243 2.93 1.20 -36.83
N SER A 244 1.92 1.13 -37.73
CA SER A 244 1.90 0.38 -39.02
C SER A 244 0.76 -0.63 -39.30
N SER A 245 0.03 -0.34 -40.39
CA SER A 245 -0.76 -1.25 -41.26
C SER A 245 -2.02 -1.92 -40.64
N LYS A 246 -3.23 -1.71 -41.16
CA LYS A 246 -3.65 -1.77 -42.58
C LYS A 246 -4.89 -0.92 -42.88
N ASP A 247 -4.99 -0.52 -44.15
CA ASP A 247 -6.03 0.32 -44.74
C ASP A 247 -6.86 -0.51 -45.78
N PRO A 248 -7.82 0.02 -46.57
CA PRO A 248 -9.25 -0.10 -46.23
C PRO A 248 -10.15 -0.66 -47.36
N LEU A 249 -11.43 -0.94 -47.06
CA LEU A 249 -12.53 -1.18 -48.01
C LEU A 249 -13.84 -0.57 -47.41
N ILE A 250 -14.26 0.65 -47.73
CA ILE A 250 -14.95 1.16 -48.96
C ILE A 250 -16.28 0.43 -49.27
N ILE A 251 -17.30 1.21 -49.69
CA ILE A 251 -18.61 0.86 -50.33
C ILE A 251 -19.78 0.75 -49.33
N ARG A 252 -20.92 1.48 -49.45
CA ARG A 252 -21.44 2.50 -50.41
C ARG A 252 -22.57 3.30 -49.69
N LYS A 253 -22.70 4.63 -49.86
CA LYS A 253 -23.73 5.36 -50.69
C LYS A 253 -25.22 5.13 -50.30
N LEU A 254 -26.14 6.11 -50.31
CA LEU A 254 -26.30 7.34 -51.13
C LEU A 254 -27.24 8.38 -50.46
N SER A 255 -26.93 9.69 -50.64
CA SER A 255 -27.78 10.88 -50.98
C SER A 255 -29.26 11.02 -50.53
N ALA A 256 -29.85 12.21 -50.33
CA ALA A 256 -29.65 13.51 -51.02
C ALA A 256 -30.12 14.74 -50.17
N VAL A 257 -29.52 15.96 -50.26
CA VAL A 257 -29.99 17.16 -51.01
C VAL A 257 -31.34 17.74 -50.52
N SER A 258 -31.59 19.05 -50.26
CA SER A 258 -30.85 20.34 -50.18
C SER A 258 -31.84 21.41 -49.59
N LEU A 259 -31.45 22.45 -48.83
CA LEU A 259 -31.08 23.82 -49.26
C LEU A 259 -30.59 24.58 -47.99
N GLY A 260 -29.45 25.30 -47.97
CA GLY A 260 -29.34 26.77 -48.17
C GLY A 260 -29.71 27.58 -46.90
N GLN A 261 -29.03 28.64 -46.41
CA GLN A 261 -27.92 29.53 -46.82
C GLN A 261 -27.40 30.27 -45.54
N ALA A 262 -26.23 30.93 -45.44
CA ALA A 262 -24.99 30.98 -46.24
C ALA A 262 -23.85 31.74 -45.49
N ILE A 263 -22.59 31.32 -45.71
CA ILE A 263 -21.35 32.13 -45.92
C ILE A 263 -20.97 33.24 -44.90
N SER A 264 -19.80 33.10 -44.21
CA SER A 264 -18.58 33.87 -44.55
C SER A 264 -17.33 33.55 -43.69
N VAL A 265 -16.29 32.94 -44.31
CA VAL A 265 -14.84 33.31 -44.26
C VAL A 265 -14.18 33.55 -42.87
N VAL A 266 -13.35 32.68 -42.27
CA VAL A 266 -12.01 32.10 -42.66
C VAL A 266 -10.92 33.17 -42.91
N GLY A 267 -9.69 33.14 -42.39
CA GLY A 267 -8.96 32.17 -41.56
C GLY A 267 -7.79 32.85 -40.81
N ALA A 268 -6.98 32.15 -40.01
CA ALA A 268 -5.78 31.39 -40.42
C ALA A 268 -4.55 32.32 -40.68
N GLN A 269 -3.30 32.05 -40.23
CA GLN A 269 -2.67 30.87 -39.58
C GLN A 269 -1.38 31.28 -38.83
N LEU A 270 -0.86 30.36 -37.98
CA LEU A 270 0.54 30.07 -37.54
C LEU A 270 1.73 30.97 -37.97
N ALA A 271 2.89 31.04 -37.28
CA ALA A 271 3.37 30.59 -35.95
C ALA A 271 4.86 31.03 -35.77
N ALA A 272 5.54 30.58 -34.69
CA ALA A 272 7.00 30.36 -34.54
C ALA A 272 7.93 31.45 -33.92
N TYR A 273 8.32 31.18 -32.66
CA TYR A 273 9.70 31.22 -32.10
C TYR A 273 10.51 32.55 -31.97
N LYS A 274 10.53 33.14 -30.76
CA LYS A 274 11.67 33.14 -29.79
C LYS A 274 11.53 34.23 -28.70
N SER A 275 11.77 33.85 -27.44
CA SER A 275 12.00 34.72 -26.27
C SER A 275 13.52 34.91 -26.03
N PRO A 276 14.01 35.75 -25.08
CA PRO A 276 13.30 36.56 -24.08
C PRO A 276 13.83 38.02 -23.90
N VAL A 277 13.41 38.66 -22.79
CA VAL A 277 13.95 39.87 -22.11
C VAL A 277 13.18 41.19 -22.35
N THR A 278 12.41 41.56 -21.30
CA THR A 278 11.88 42.87 -20.86
C THR A 278 11.82 44.07 -21.82
N GLU A 279 10.61 44.63 -22.00
CA GLU A 279 10.39 46.07 -21.79
C GLU A 279 8.91 46.44 -21.53
N GLU A 280 8.68 47.70 -21.14
CA GLU A 280 7.43 48.25 -20.61
C GLU A 280 6.38 48.63 -21.70
N ALA A 281 5.11 48.76 -21.31
CA ALA A 281 4.06 49.32 -22.18
C ALA A 281 3.82 50.82 -21.88
N PRO A 282 3.54 51.68 -22.89
CA PRO A 282 3.88 53.11 -22.81
C PRO A 282 2.69 54.07 -22.59
N GLN A 283 3.01 55.28 -22.12
CA GLN A 283 2.08 56.42 -22.04
C GLN A 283 1.95 57.17 -23.37
N ILE A 284 0.72 57.53 -23.77
CA ILE A 284 0.45 58.37 -24.96
C ILE A 284 0.12 59.82 -24.55
N LYS A 285 0.69 60.78 -25.29
CA LYS A 285 0.65 62.23 -25.01
C LYS A 285 -0.60 62.92 -25.58
N LYS A 286 -0.98 64.04 -24.96
CA LYS A 286 -2.10 64.94 -25.35
C LYS A 286 -1.75 65.90 -26.50
N LEU A 287 -2.77 66.39 -27.20
CA LEU A 287 -2.87 67.73 -27.82
C LEU A 287 -4.36 68.21 -27.74
N PRO A 288 -4.79 69.43 -28.18
CA PRO A 288 -5.31 70.42 -27.23
C PRO A 288 -6.78 70.88 -27.44
N GLU A 289 -7.15 71.94 -26.71
CA GLU A 289 -8.47 72.50 -26.39
C GLU A 289 -9.26 73.14 -27.55
N PRO A 290 -10.58 73.36 -27.35
CA PRO A 290 -11.32 74.51 -27.88
C PRO A 290 -11.80 75.47 -26.78
N ILE A 291 -12.06 76.72 -27.19
CA ILE A 291 -12.17 77.92 -26.34
C ILE A 291 -13.58 78.15 -25.76
N LEU A 292 -13.62 78.86 -24.62
CA LEU A 292 -14.77 79.38 -23.87
C LEU A 292 -15.87 80.07 -24.72
N PRO A 293 -17.06 80.26 -24.12
CA PRO A 293 -17.50 81.63 -23.86
C PRO A 293 -17.83 81.94 -22.39
N THR A 294 -17.30 83.08 -21.96
CA THR A 294 -17.55 83.81 -20.71
C THR A 294 -19.02 84.20 -20.52
N THR A 295 -19.56 84.13 -19.29
CA THR A 295 -20.16 85.29 -18.60
C THR A 295 -20.61 85.04 -17.15
N GLN A 296 -19.87 85.69 -16.23
CA GLN A 296 -20.34 86.36 -15.01
C GLN A 296 -20.86 85.58 -13.78
N PRO A 297 -20.77 86.19 -12.57
CA PRO A 297 -20.74 85.45 -11.29
C PRO A 297 -22.00 85.62 -10.43
N LYS A 298 -22.23 84.68 -9.50
CA LYS A 298 -23.01 84.92 -8.29
C LYS A 298 -22.41 84.19 -7.08
N ALA A 299 -22.51 84.87 -5.94
CA ALA A 299 -21.82 84.55 -4.68
C ALA A 299 -22.59 83.48 -3.84
N PRO A 300 -22.15 83.13 -2.61
CA PRO A 300 -22.26 81.76 -2.10
C PRO A 300 -23.65 81.39 -1.59
N GLY A 301 -24.31 80.43 -2.26
CA GLY A 301 -25.49 79.74 -1.76
C GLY A 301 -25.09 78.48 -0.97
N ALA A 302 -25.31 78.48 0.34
CA ALA A 302 -25.06 77.32 1.19
C ALA A 302 -26.00 76.16 0.82
N SER A 303 -25.51 75.18 0.05
CA SER A 303 -26.16 73.88 -0.13
C SER A 303 -25.19 72.77 0.27
N GLY A 304 -25.09 72.58 1.59
CA GLY A 304 -24.36 71.46 2.19
C GLY A 304 -25.06 70.13 1.95
N ARG A 305 -25.11 69.66 0.69
CA ARG A 305 -25.27 68.23 0.40
C ARG A 305 -24.08 67.54 1.04
N LYS A 306 -24.26 67.00 2.25
CA LYS A 306 -23.30 66.14 2.92
C LYS A 306 -22.95 65.03 1.93
N LYS A 307 -21.73 65.05 1.36
CA LYS A 307 -21.21 63.89 0.63
C LYS A 307 -21.37 62.70 1.56
N VAL A 308 -22.05 61.65 1.08
CA VAL A 308 -22.14 60.39 1.83
C VAL A 308 -20.70 59.97 2.13
N PHE A 309 -20.36 59.86 3.41
CA PHE A 309 -19.00 59.54 3.83
C PHE A 309 -18.66 58.13 3.33
N LYS A 310 -17.88 58.06 2.24
CA LYS A 310 -17.32 56.81 1.75
C LYS A 310 -15.96 56.64 2.41
N LEU A 311 -15.81 55.56 3.17
CA LEU A 311 -14.57 55.25 3.89
C LEU A 311 -13.35 55.20 2.95
N ALA A 312 -13.56 54.73 1.71
CA ALA A 312 -12.55 54.69 0.65
C ALA A 312 -12.03 56.08 0.21
N ASP A 313 -12.78 57.16 0.42
CA ASP A 313 -12.38 58.52 0.05
C ASP A 313 -11.44 59.14 1.12
N VAL A 314 -11.27 58.48 2.27
CA VAL A 314 -10.55 59.00 3.46
C VAL A 314 -9.44 58.04 3.93
N VAL A 315 -9.54 56.76 3.61
CA VAL A 315 -8.53 55.74 3.95
C VAL A 315 -7.64 55.49 2.74
N GLN A 316 -6.35 55.83 2.85
CA GLN A 316 -5.35 55.37 1.88
C GLN A 316 -5.20 53.84 1.97
N PRO A 317 -5.18 53.10 0.84
CA PRO A 317 -4.83 51.69 0.86
C PRO A 317 -3.38 51.54 1.36
N PHE A 318 -3.17 50.57 2.26
CA PHE A 318 -1.82 50.21 2.70
C PHE A 318 -0.98 49.70 1.53
N SER A 319 0.32 49.99 1.53
CA SER A 319 1.23 49.36 0.56
C SER A 319 1.37 47.86 0.87
N GLU A 320 1.74 47.06 -0.13
CA GLU A 320 1.92 45.60 0.03
C GLU A 320 2.87 45.27 1.20
N ALA A 321 4.00 45.97 1.31
CA ALA A 321 4.93 45.82 2.43
C ALA A 321 4.33 46.19 3.80
N GLN A 322 3.37 47.12 3.86
CA GLN A 322 2.63 47.43 5.10
C GLN A 322 1.60 46.33 5.42
N ILE A 323 0.89 45.81 4.42
CA ILE A 323 -0.04 44.68 4.56
C ILE A 323 0.70 43.45 5.07
N GLU A 324 1.84 43.12 4.46
CA GLU A 324 2.67 41.97 4.81
C GLU A 324 3.22 42.10 6.24
N LYS A 325 3.73 43.28 6.61
CA LYS A 325 4.17 43.58 7.98
C LYS A 325 3.05 43.42 9.01
N LEU A 326 1.84 43.92 8.70
CA LEU A 326 0.68 43.79 9.57
C LEU A 326 0.21 42.32 9.70
N ALA A 327 0.22 41.55 8.60
CA ALA A 327 -0.08 40.12 8.60
C ALA A 327 0.93 39.33 9.46
N ASN A 328 2.22 39.59 9.28
CA ASN A 328 3.29 38.98 10.08
C ASN A 328 3.17 39.33 11.57
N MET A 329 2.80 40.56 11.92
CA MET A 329 2.51 40.96 13.31
C MET A 329 1.25 40.27 13.87
N ALA A 330 0.19 40.11 13.08
CA ALA A 330 -1.03 39.43 13.48
C ALA A 330 -0.78 37.94 13.74
N ILE A 331 -0.10 37.24 12.84
CA ILE A 331 0.27 35.82 13.00
C ILE A 331 1.13 35.63 14.25
N LYS A 332 2.20 36.44 14.44
CA LYS A 332 3.04 36.38 15.65
C LYS A 332 2.23 36.58 16.94
N ARG A 333 1.25 37.49 16.95
CA ARG A 333 0.34 37.71 18.10
C ARG A 333 -0.55 36.48 18.37
N ILE A 334 -1.06 35.81 17.33
CA ILE A 334 -1.88 34.60 17.47
C ILE A 334 -1.02 33.40 17.92
N LEU A 335 0.23 33.30 17.46
CA LEU A 335 1.18 32.29 17.94
C LEU A 335 1.48 32.47 19.43
N GLN A 336 1.84 33.69 19.86
CA GLN A 336 2.20 34.00 21.24
C GLN A 336 1.04 33.89 22.25
N SER A 337 -0.22 33.95 21.80
CA SER A 337 -1.40 33.89 22.67
C SER A 337 -1.76 32.49 23.20
N GLU A 338 -0.94 31.47 22.91
CA GLU A 338 -1.12 30.07 23.28
C GLU A 338 -1.61 29.85 24.73
N LYS A 339 -0.85 30.33 25.72
CA LYS A 339 -1.14 30.13 27.14
C LYS A 339 -2.45 30.82 27.58
N ALA A 340 -2.71 32.03 27.08
CA ALA A 340 -3.91 32.80 27.41
C ALA A 340 -5.16 32.17 26.78
N ILE A 341 -5.08 31.69 25.54
CA ILE A 341 -6.20 31.02 24.88
C ILE A 341 -6.46 29.64 25.50
N ALA A 342 -5.43 28.91 25.91
CA ALA A 342 -5.57 27.64 26.64
C ALA A 342 -6.36 27.81 27.94
N GLN A 343 -6.07 28.86 28.74
CA GLN A 343 -6.84 29.20 29.94
C GLN A 343 -8.33 29.50 29.65
N SER A 344 -8.65 30.00 28.45
CA SER A 344 -10.04 30.28 28.04
C SER A 344 -10.78 29.06 27.46
N GLY A 345 -10.12 27.90 27.31
CA GLY A 345 -10.68 26.68 26.70
C GLY A 345 -10.85 26.73 25.17
N LYS A 346 -10.41 27.81 24.51
CA LYS A 346 -10.63 28.06 23.06
C LYS A 346 -9.45 27.64 22.16
N SER A 347 -8.57 26.75 22.64
CA SER A 347 -7.38 26.27 21.89
C SER A 347 -7.72 25.76 20.49
N HIS A 348 -8.77 24.96 20.36
CA HIS A 348 -9.26 24.43 19.08
C HIS A 348 -9.64 25.52 18.05
N VAL A 349 -10.06 26.70 18.52
CA VAL A 349 -10.35 27.86 17.65
C VAL A 349 -9.04 28.47 17.14
N ARG A 350 -8.05 28.66 18.02
CA ARG A 350 -6.71 29.13 17.64
C ARG A 350 -6.06 28.17 16.64
N VAL A 351 -6.17 26.86 16.85
CA VAL A 351 -5.63 25.84 15.95
C VAL A 351 -6.25 25.96 14.55
N LYS A 352 -7.59 25.95 14.45
CA LYS A 352 -8.29 26.10 13.17
C LYS A 352 -8.01 27.45 12.49
N LEU A 353 -7.88 28.52 13.26
CA LEU A 353 -7.57 29.86 12.75
C LEU A 353 -6.15 29.93 12.18
N LEU A 354 -5.15 29.40 12.89
CA LEU A 354 -3.75 29.36 12.43
C LEU A 354 -3.60 28.49 11.18
N ALA A 355 -4.17 27.28 11.19
CA ALA A 355 -4.12 26.38 10.04
C ALA A 355 -4.70 27.07 8.78
N ARG A 356 -5.89 27.68 8.89
CA ARG A 356 -6.58 28.36 7.76
C ARG A 356 -5.96 29.67 7.31
N LEU A 357 -5.39 30.45 8.23
CA LEU A 357 -4.71 31.68 7.84
C LEU A 357 -3.44 31.36 7.04
N VAL A 358 -2.65 30.39 7.51
CA VAL A 358 -1.32 30.15 6.96
C VAL A 358 -1.34 29.43 5.60
N THR A 359 -2.37 28.63 5.31
CA THR A 359 -2.60 28.08 3.95
C THR A 359 -3.04 29.13 2.93
N GLN A 360 -3.55 30.28 3.36
CA GLN A 360 -4.00 31.38 2.49
C GLN A 360 -2.89 32.41 2.16
N PHE A 361 -1.65 32.20 2.65
CA PHE A 361 -0.52 33.09 2.38
C PHE A 361 0.63 32.33 1.71
N GLU A 362 1.00 32.75 0.50
CA GLU A 362 2.07 32.13 -0.28
C GLU A 362 3.48 32.51 0.22
N ASP A 363 3.63 33.66 0.88
CA ASP A 363 4.93 34.29 1.16
C ASP A 363 5.67 33.72 2.39
N GLY A 364 5.92 32.40 2.42
CA GLY A 364 6.80 31.73 3.38
C GLY A 364 6.35 31.73 4.85
N LYS A 365 5.21 32.33 5.16
CA LYS A 365 4.63 32.44 6.52
C LYS A 365 4.40 31.07 7.17
N LYS A 366 4.20 30.06 6.33
CA LYS A 366 4.17 28.63 6.66
C LYS A 366 5.42 28.11 7.35
N ASN A 367 6.61 28.55 6.94
CA ASN A 367 7.87 28.12 7.55
C ASN A 367 8.00 28.60 9.00
N TYR A 368 7.50 29.81 9.31
CA TYR A 368 7.42 30.28 10.71
C TYR A 368 6.44 29.46 11.56
N LEU A 369 5.30 29.03 10.99
CA LEU A 369 4.35 28.16 11.70
C LEU A 369 4.97 26.76 11.94
N LEU A 370 5.64 26.20 10.92
CA LEU A 370 6.33 24.91 11.02
C LEU A 370 7.45 24.94 12.07
N GLN A 371 8.28 25.99 12.08
CA GLN A 371 9.31 26.18 13.10
C GLN A 371 8.70 26.28 14.51
N PHE A 372 7.61 27.06 14.67
CA PHE A 372 6.88 27.15 15.94
C PHE A 372 6.27 25.81 16.38
N ILE A 373 5.75 24.99 15.45
CA ILE A 373 5.29 23.63 15.77
C ILE A 373 6.47 22.76 16.22
N LEU A 374 7.60 22.82 15.52
CA LEU A 374 8.78 22.01 15.80
C LEU A 374 9.45 22.35 17.14
N GLU A 375 9.38 23.59 17.64
CA GLU A 375 9.84 23.94 18.99
C GLU A 375 9.26 23.01 20.07
N ASP A 376 7.93 22.84 20.11
CA ASP A 376 7.20 21.96 21.03
C ASP A 376 6.16 21.09 20.29
N MET A 377 6.67 20.10 19.53
CA MET A 377 5.80 19.21 18.76
C MET A 377 4.87 18.36 19.66
N ARG A 378 5.25 18.10 20.92
CA ARG A 378 4.41 17.33 21.86
C ARG A 378 3.16 18.13 22.23
N GLY A 379 3.34 19.35 22.72
CA GLY A 379 2.24 20.27 23.07
C GLY A 379 1.45 20.79 21.87
N ARG A 380 2.10 20.91 20.70
CA ARG A 380 1.52 21.51 19.48
C ARG A 380 1.09 20.48 18.42
N SER A 381 1.02 19.20 18.76
CA SER A 381 0.66 18.12 17.82
C SER A 381 -0.71 18.31 17.16
N GLU A 382 -1.74 18.81 17.86
CA GLU A 382 -3.06 19.13 17.26
C GLU A 382 -2.94 20.18 16.13
N LEU A 383 -2.03 21.15 16.29
CA LEU A 383 -1.76 22.19 15.29
C LEU A 383 -1.00 21.62 14.08
N ALA A 384 -0.04 20.71 14.31
CA ALA A 384 0.66 19.99 13.25
C ALA A 384 -0.31 19.19 12.38
N PHE A 385 -1.18 18.38 13.00
CA PHE A 385 -2.21 17.63 12.29
C PHE A 385 -3.20 18.56 11.58
N SER A 386 -3.72 19.59 12.25
CA SER A 386 -4.68 20.50 11.63
C SER A 386 -4.11 21.27 10.44
N LEU A 387 -2.81 21.56 10.42
CA LEU A 387 -2.12 22.14 9.26
C LEU A 387 -2.03 21.11 8.13
N LEU A 388 -1.44 19.94 8.40
CA LEU A 388 -1.23 18.87 7.43
C LEU A 388 -2.56 18.40 6.76
N PHE A 389 -3.62 18.24 7.55
CA PHE A 389 -4.95 17.93 7.00
C PHE A 389 -5.53 19.09 6.20
N HIS A 390 -5.27 20.35 6.56
CA HIS A 390 -5.82 21.47 5.79
C HIS A 390 -5.14 21.63 4.43
N GLU A 391 -3.81 21.51 4.39
CA GLU A 391 -3.00 21.47 3.16
C GLU A 391 -3.51 20.39 2.18
N TYR A 392 -3.79 19.19 2.71
CA TYR A 392 -4.36 18.10 1.91
C TYR A 392 -5.78 18.39 1.40
N ASN A 393 -6.64 19.03 2.22
CA ASN A 393 -7.98 19.42 1.77
C ASN A 393 -7.92 20.57 0.74
N GLU A 394 -6.92 21.45 0.81
CA GLU A 394 -6.71 22.52 -0.16
C GLU A 394 -6.34 21.92 -1.52
N TYR A 395 -5.37 21.01 -1.57
CA TYR A 395 -5.03 20.20 -2.75
C TYR A 395 -6.25 19.50 -3.37
N LEU A 396 -7.10 18.87 -2.55
CA LEU A 396 -8.33 18.22 -3.02
C LEU A 396 -9.36 19.21 -3.59
N SER A 397 -9.41 20.44 -3.08
CA SER A 397 -10.35 21.47 -3.54
C SER A 397 -9.96 22.09 -4.89
N GLN A 398 -8.69 21.97 -5.28
CA GLN A 398 -8.12 22.54 -6.51
C GLN A 398 -8.03 21.51 -7.66
N GLN A 399 -8.55 20.29 -7.48
CA GLN A 399 -8.57 19.24 -8.50
C GLN A 399 -9.36 19.64 -9.75
N PRO A 400 -8.88 19.31 -10.98
CA PRO A 400 -7.73 18.44 -11.28
C PRO A 400 -6.36 19.15 -11.26
N SER A 401 -6.31 20.49 -11.23
CA SER A 401 -5.09 21.30 -11.35
C SER A 401 -4.24 21.44 -10.07
N GLY A 402 -4.72 20.94 -8.93
CA GLY A 402 -4.08 21.14 -7.63
C GLY A 402 -2.74 20.41 -7.51
N SER A 403 -1.68 21.13 -7.10
CA SER A 403 -0.38 20.52 -6.80
C SER A 403 -0.30 19.99 -5.36
N LEU A 404 0.43 18.89 -5.18
CA LEU A 404 0.70 18.28 -3.87
C LEU A 404 1.91 18.94 -3.15
N ASP A 405 2.70 19.78 -3.83
CA ASP A 405 3.98 20.32 -3.33
C ASP A 405 3.87 20.99 -1.96
N SER A 406 2.79 21.74 -1.72
CA SER A 406 2.55 22.41 -0.44
C SER A 406 2.29 21.41 0.69
N TYR A 407 1.52 20.35 0.43
CA TYR A 407 1.33 19.26 1.38
C TYR A 407 2.65 18.51 1.63
N GLU A 408 3.39 18.22 0.56
CA GLU A 408 4.67 17.53 0.63
C GLU A 408 5.71 18.29 1.46
N HIS A 409 5.94 19.57 1.18
CA HIS A 409 6.83 20.44 1.95
C HIS A 409 6.44 20.50 3.43
N CYS A 410 5.14 20.53 3.74
CA CYS A 410 4.64 20.49 5.11
C CYS A 410 4.97 19.16 5.80
N LEU A 411 4.71 18.03 5.14
CA LEU A 411 4.95 16.69 5.69
C LEU A 411 6.45 16.43 5.88
N PHE A 412 7.25 16.72 4.85
CA PHE A 412 8.71 16.60 4.87
C PHE A 412 9.32 17.44 6.00
N THR A 413 9.00 18.73 6.08
CA THR A 413 9.55 19.62 7.12
C THR A 413 9.22 19.13 8.54
N LEU A 414 7.99 18.64 8.77
CA LEU A 414 7.59 18.09 10.07
C LEU A 414 8.31 16.78 10.40
N LEU A 415 8.50 15.87 9.43
CA LEU A 415 9.17 14.59 9.63
C LEU A 415 10.69 14.77 9.83
N SER A 416 11.35 15.57 8.99
CA SER A 416 12.79 15.85 9.08
C SER A 416 13.13 16.60 10.37
N GLY A 417 12.36 17.64 10.72
CA GLY A 417 12.53 18.37 11.98
C GLY A 417 12.20 17.54 13.23
N LEU A 418 11.45 16.44 13.08
CA LEU A 418 11.30 15.41 14.12
C LEU A 418 12.51 14.48 14.16
N GLN A 419 13.00 13.99 13.01
CA GLN A 419 14.16 13.10 12.90
C GLN A 419 15.42 13.70 13.53
N GLU A 420 15.67 15.00 13.36
CA GLU A 420 16.82 15.70 13.96
C GLU A 420 16.82 15.71 15.50
N LYS A 421 15.64 15.57 16.15
CA LYS A 421 15.56 15.61 17.62
C LYS A 421 16.03 14.30 18.27
N PRO A 422 16.95 14.34 19.25
CA PRO A 422 17.48 13.14 19.89
C PRO A 422 16.46 12.43 20.80
N GLU A 423 15.52 13.17 21.41
CA GLU A 423 14.51 12.59 22.29
C GLU A 423 13.21 12.27 21.54
N GLN A 424 13.10 11.00 21.13
CA GLN A 424 12.00 10.47 20.31
C GLN A 424 11.30 9.26 20.94
N ARG A 425 11.23 9.21 22.28
CA ARG A 425 10.63 8.08 23.02
C ARG A 425 9.10 8.04 23.00
N ASP A 426 8.46 9.08 22.46
CA ASP A 426 7.01 9.31 22.58
C ASP A 426 6.18 8.68 21.45
N GLY A 427 6.81 8.10 20.43
CA GLY A 427 6.11 7.62 19.22
C GLY A 427 5.46 8.73 18.39
N LEU A 428 5.82 10.01 18.61
CA LEU A 428 5.27 11.15 17.86
C LEU A 428 5.54 11.06 16.35
N PHE A 429 6.72 10.58 15.95
CA PHE A 429 7.05 10.32 14.55
C PHE A 429 6.13 9.25 13.96
N THR A 430 6.01 8.09 14.64
CA THR A 430 5.08 7.01 14.26
C THR A 430 3.64 7.50 14.14
N LYS A 431 3.18 8.32 15.09
CA LYS A 431 1.85 8.93 15.05
C LYS A 431 1.68 9.88 13.85
N LEU A 432 2.66 10.74 13.57
CA LEU A 432 2.60 11.66 12.42
C LEU A 432 2.49 10.89 11.10
N VAL A 433 3.35 9.89 10.92
CA VAL A 433 3.37 9.00 9.74
C VAL A 433 2.06 8.23 9.57
N LEU A 434 1.47 7.71 10.65
CA LEU A 434 0.25 6.90 10.58
C LEU A 434 -1.03 7.72 10.37
N GLU A 435 -1.08 8.97 10.87
CA GLU A 435 -2.24 9.86 10.73
C GLU A 435 -2.18 10.75 9.45
N ALA A 436 -1.01 10.93 8.83
CA ALA A 436 -0.85 11.73 7.61
C ALA A 436 -1.77 11.24 6.47
N PRO A 437 -2.53 12.10 5.77
CA PRO A 437 -3.44 11.67 4.70
C PRO A 437 -2.80 10.73 3.67
N VAL A 438 -1.68 11.16 3.06
CA VAL A 438 -0.90 10.41 2.07
C VAL A 438 0.59 10.51 2.44
N ILE A 439 1.34 9.42 2.26
CA ILE A 439 2.81 9.47 2.35
C ILE A 439 3.35 9.72 0.95
N THR A 440 4.01 10.87 0.77
CA THR A 440 4.74 11.24 -0.44
C THR A 440 6.09 10.54 -0.50
N ASP A 441 6.75 10.54 -1.66
CA ASP A 441 7.98 9.80 -1.85
C ASP A 441 9.14 10.43 -1.05
N SER A 442 9.27 11.75 -1.04
CA SER A 442 10.19 12.50 -0.16
C SER A 442 9.92 12.25 1.34
N ALA A 443 8.68 12.01 1.75
CA ALA A 443 8.35 11.62 3.12
C ALA A 443 8.73 10.16 3.42
N LEU A 444 8.70 9.28 2.41
CA LEU A 444 9.13 7.89 2.52
C LEU A 444 10.66 7.78 2.63
N GLU A 445 11.41 8.63 1.93
CA GLU A 445 12.87 8.78 2.10
C GLU A 445 13.23 9.15 3.55
N VAL A 446 12.55 10.16 4.14
CA VAL A 446 12.75 10.54 5.55
C VAL A 446 12.43 9.37 6.50
N ILE A 447 11.40 8.57 6.21
CA ILE A 447 11.08 7.35 6.96
C ILE A 447 12.18 6.30 6.81
N GLN A 448 12.78 6.15 5.63
CA GLN A 448 13.92 5.25 5.42
C GLN A 448 15.12 5.71 6.25
N CYS A 449 15.54 6.98 6.13
CA CYS A 449 16.66 7.52 6.92
C CYS A 449 16.42 7.43 8.44
N TYR A 450 15.16 7.49 8.89
CA TYR A 450 14.79 7.25 10.30
C TYR A 450 14.95 5.77 10.72
N CYS A 451 14.78 4.82 9.80
CA CYS A 451 15.05 3.39 10.04
C CYS A 451 16.54 3.06 10.06
N GLU A 452 17.38 3.88 9.41
CA GLU A 452 18.84 3.70 9.31
C GLU A 452 19.63 4.23 10.54
N ASP A 453 18.96 4.90 11.47
CA ASP A 453 19.53 5.39 12.73
C ASP A 453 19.60 4.25 13.76
N GLU A 454 20.82 3.83 14.15
CA GLU A 454 21.03 2.75 15.11
C GLU A 454 20.38 2.98 16.48
N SER A 455 20.16 4.24 16.90
CA SER A 455 19.53 4.57 18.18
C SER A 455 18.01 4.38 18.18
N ARG A 456 17.39 4.41 16.99
CA ARG A 456 15.92 4.45 16.79
C ARG A 456 15.40 3.38 15.82
N VAL A 457 16.28 2.58 15.21
CA VAL A 457 16.01 1.51 14.24
C VAL A 457 14.75 0.69 14.56
N TYR A 458 14.60 0.20 15.80
CA TYR A 458 13.43 -0.61 16.17
C TYR A 458 12.10 0.16 16.04
N LEU A 459 12.08 1.45 16.41
CA LEU A 459 10.90 2.30 16.31
C LEU A 459 10.60 2.68 14.84
N GLY A 460 11.65 2.90 14.04
CA GLY A 460 11.52 3.08 12.58
C GLY A 460 10.92 1.85 11.91
N MET A 461 11.52 0.68 12.11
CA MET A 461 11.04 -0.60 11.56
C MET A 461 9.62 -0.95 12.05
N SER A 462 9.28 -0.62 13.30
CA SER A 462 7.91 -0.76 13.81
C SER A 462 6.92 0.20 13.13
N THR A 463 7.34 1.44 12.85
CA THR A 463 6.54 2.42 12.09
C THR A 463 6.29 1.93 10.67
N LEU A 464 7.33 1.44 9.99
CA LEU A 464 7.22 0.91 8.62
C LEU A 464 6.36 -0.35 8.56
N LYS A 465 6.49 -1.27 9.53
CA LYS A 465 5.56 -2.39 9.71
C LYS A 465 4.12 -1.91 9.87
N GLU A 466 3.86 -0.90 10.71
CA GLU A 466 2.50 -0.39 10.90
C GLU A 466 1.93 0.28 9.64
N LEU A 467 2.76 0.96 8.83
CA LEU A 467 2.37 1.42 7.49
C LEU A 467 1.93 0.27 6.59
N ILE A 468 2.77 -0.76 6.43
CA ILE A 468 2.49 -1.97 5.63
C ILE A 468 1.16 -2.62 6.05
N LEU A 469 0.82 -2.60 7.33
CA LEU A 469 -0.40 -3.25 7.84
C LEU A 469 -1.64 -2.37 7.86
N LYS A 470 -1.50 -1.04 8.01
CA LYS A 470 -2.64 -0.10 8.10
C LYS A 470 -2.99 0.55 6.77
N ARG A 471 -2.12 0.51 5.76
CA ARG A 471 -2.28 1.21 4.47
C ARG A 471 -2.09 0.27 3.27
N PRO A 472 -3.09 -0.57 2.93
CA PRO A 472 -2.98 -1.56 1.86
C PRO A 472 -2.71 -0.96 0.47
N SER A 473 -3.22 0.25 0.18
CA SER A 473 -3.15 0.89 -1.14
C SER A 473 -1.73 1.22 -1.64
N ARG A 474 -0.75 1.36 -0.74
CA ARG A 474 0.68 1.55 -1.08
C ARG A 474 1.56 0.48 -0.39
N GLN A 475 0.98 -0.64 0.02
CA GLN A 475 1.64 -1.68 0.84
C GLN A 475 2.98 -2.14 0.25
N TYR A 476 3.03 -2.37 -1.07
CA TYR A 476 4.24 -2.86 -1.74
C TYR A 476 5.39 -1.83 -1.76
N GLN A 477 5.11 -0.53 -1.81
CA GLN A 477 6.14 0.51 -1.71
C GLN A 477 6.79 0.50 -0.32
N TYR A 478 5.97 0.46 0.75
CA TYR A 478 6.46 0.39 2.12
C TYR A 478 7.20 -0.93 2.41
N LEU A 479 6.71 -2.05 1.85
CA LEU A 479 7.39 -3.35 1.94
C LEU A 479 8.73 -3.33 1.21
N ASN A 480 8.83 -2.68 0.05
CA ASN A 480 10.09 -2.58 -0.71
C ASN A 480 11.17 -1.82 0.08
N VAL A 481 10.81 -0.73 0.77
CA VAL A 481 11.74 -0.04 1.68
C VAL A 481 12.23 -0.97 2.80
N LEU A 482 11.33 -1.75 3.42
CA LEU A 482 11.71 -2.71 4.45
C LEU A 482 12.64 -3.81 3.90
N LEU A 483 12.39 -4.28 2.68
CA LEU A 483 13.20 -5.29 1.99
C LEU A 483 14.59 -4.75 1.62
N ASN A 484 14.70 -3.53 1.10
CA ASN A 484 15.98 -2.87 0.81
C ASN A 484 16.85 -2.75 2.09
N LEU A 485 16.24 -2.40 3.22
CA LEU A 485 16.91 -2.31 4.53
C LEU A 485 17.47 -3.67 5.02
N SER A 486 17.07 -4.80 4.43
CA SER A 486 17.62 -6.13 4.74
C SER A 486 19.00 -6.43 4.14
N SER A 487 19.42 -5.63 3.15
CA SER A 487 20.77 -5.69 2.55
C SER A 487 21.65 -4.49 2.94
N HIS A 488 21.15 -3.63 3.85
CA HIS A 488 21.86 -2.45 4.35
C HIS A 488 23.21 -2.82 5.03
N GLU A 489 24.21 -1.94 4.91
CA GLU A 489 25.57 -2.11 5.43
C GLU A 489 25.62 -2.27 6.97
N LYS A 490 25.02 -1.30 7.69
CA LYS A 490 24.89 -1.31 9.16
C LYS A 490 24.20 -2.59 9.66
N GLU A 491 24.95 -3.42 10.41
CA GLU A 491 24.47 -4.71 10.90
C GLU A 491 23.21 -4.62 11.79
N LYS A 492 23.09 -3.59 12.63
CA LYS A 492 21.90 -3.39 13.49
C LYS A 492 20.63 -3.10 12.68
N VAL A 493 20.76 -2.31 11.62
CA VAL A 493 19.65 -1.98 10.69
C VAL A 493 19.19 -3.26 9.99
N ARG A 494 20.14 -3.95 9.35
CA ARG A 494 19.94 -5.22 8.66
C ARG A 494 19.32 -6.31 9.54
N SER A 495 19.91 -6.61 10.69
CA SER A 495 19.42 -7.67 11.59
C SER A 495 18.01 -7.36 12.14
N THR A 496 17.71 -6.07 12.41
CA THR A 496 16.37 -5.65 12.79
C THR A 496 15.38 -5.79 11.63
N ALA A 497 15.74 -5.32 10.42
CA ALA A 497 14.90 -5.47 9.22
C ALA A 497 14.56 -6.93 8.95
N LEU A 498 15.56 -7.83 8.94
CA LEU A 498 15.36 -9.28 8.79
C LEU A 498 14.41 -9.85 9.85
N SER A 499 14.54 -9.45 11.11
CA SER A 499 13.64 -9.87 12.20
C SER A 499 12.18 -9.42 11.96
N PHE A 500 11.97 -8.21 11.46
CA PHE A 500 10.65 -7.72 11.06
C PHE A 500 10.10 -8.43 9.81
N ILE A 501 10.94 -8.68 8.80
CA ILE A 501 10.53 -9.38 7.57
C ILE A 501 10.09 -10.81 7.85
N LYS A 502 10.81 -11.56 8.70
CA LYS A 502 10.39 -12.92 9.11
C LYS A 502 8.98 -12.93 9.71
N ARG A 503 8.63 -11.91 10.51
CA ARG A 503 7.30 -11.74 11.11
C ARG A 503 6.24 -11.25 10.12
N MET A 504 6.64 -10.63 9.01
CA MET A 504 5.74 -10.32 7.88
C MET A 504 5.54 -11.52 6.96
N TYR A 505 6.56 -12.37 6.82
CA TYR A 505 6.54 -13.62 6.04
C TYR A 505 5.57 -14.67 6.61
N GLU A 506 5.22 -14.59 7.90
CA GLU A 506 4.09 -15.35 8.48
C GLU A 506 2.74 -15.08 7.76
N LYS A 507 2.61 -13.95 7.06
CA LYS A 507 1.37 -13.53 6.37
C LYS A 507 1.39 -13.95 4.90
N GLU A 508 0.46 -14.83 4.53
CA GLU A 508 0.40 -15.45 3.19
C GLU A 508 0.42 -14.44 2.04
N HIS A 509 -0.36 -13.36 2.11
CA HIS A 509 -0.41 -12.31 1.07
C HIS A 509 0.88 -11.52 0.87
N LEU A 510 1.88 -11.65 1.77
CA LEU A 510 3.19 -11.02 1.64
C LEU A 510 4.29 -12.00 1.21
N LYS A 511 4.08 -13.32 1.35
CA LYS A 511 5.11 -14.35 1.09
C LYS A 511 5.67 -14.24 -0.32
N ASP A 512 4.81 -14.30 -1.34
CA ASP A 512 5.21 -14.27 -2.74
C ASP A 512 6.08 -13.05 -3.09
N CYS A 513 5.78 -11.87 -2.52
CA CYS A 513 6.53 -10.66 -2.78
C CYS A 513 7.90 -10.66 -2.07
N ILE A 514 7.95 -11.16 -0.83
CA ILE A 514 9.20 -11.32 -0.07
C ILE A 514 10.10 -12.37 -0.73
N GLU A 515 9.55 -13.50 -1.19
CA GLU A 515 10.30 -14.53 -1.91
C GLU A 515 10.80 -14.05 -3.26
N LYS A 516 9.95 -13.37 -4.06
CA LYS A 516 10.38 -12.78 -5.34
C LYS A 516 11.55 -11.82 -5.15
N PHE A 517 11.51 -10.93 -4.16
CA PHE A 517 12.62 -10.02 -3.87
C PHE A 517 13.90 -10.79 -3.50
N ALA A 518 13.80 -11.77 -2.60
CA ALA A 518 14.94 -12.60 -2.19
C ALA A 518 15.53 -13.41 -3.36
N LEU A 519 14.68 -13.95 -4.24
CA LEU A 519 15.08 -14.69 -5.44
C LEU A 519 15.77 -13.77 -6.46
N THR A 520 15.25 -12.56 -6.72
CA THR A 520 15.89 -11.58 -7.62
C THR A 520 17.31 -11.24 -7.16
N TYR A 521 17.49 -10.94 -5.86
CA TYR A 521 18.82 -10.64 -5.30
C TYR A 521 19.77 -11.83 -5.38
N MET A 522 19.24 -13.05 -5.20
CA MET A 522 20.02 -14.29 -5.27
C MET A 522 20.40 -14.64 -6.72
N GLN A 523 19.52 -14.38 -7.70
CA GLN A 523 19.78 -14.55 -9.14
C GLN A 523 20.89 -13.63 -9.66
N PHE A 524 21.11 -12.45 -9.06
CA PHE A 524 22.24 -11.59 -9.43
C PHE A 524 23.59 -12.32 -9.33
N LEU A 525 23.73 -13.32 -8.44
CA LEU A 525 24.95 -14.11 -8.26
C LEU A 525 25.31 -15.02 -9.46
N VAL A 526 24.43 -15.14 -10.46
CA VAL A 526 24.74 -15.80 -11.73
C VAL A 526 25.55 -14.87 -12.66
N HIS A 527 25.44 -13.55 -12.48
CA HIS A 527 26.18 -12.60 -13.30
C HIS A 527 27.68 -12.55 -12.92
N PRO A 528 28.58 -12.32 -13.90
CA PRO A 528 30.03 -12.31 -13.64
C PRO A 528 30.47 -11.18 -12.70
N ASN A 529 29.73 -10.07 -12.69
CA ASN A 529 29.97 -8.89 -11.85
C ASN A 529 28.68 -8.49 -11.10
N PRO A 530 28.77 -7.86 -9.91
CA PRO A 530 27.64 -7.28 -9.19
C PRO A 530 26.90 -6.21 -10.02
N PRO A 531 25.56 -6.22 -10.07
CA PRO A 531 24.78 -5.13 -10.65
C PRO A 531 24.97 -3.81 -9.91
N SER A 532 24.85 -2.69 -10.63
CA SER A 532 24.94 -1.32 -10.05
C SER A 532 23.92 -1.07 -8.93
N LEU A 533 22.78 -1.78 -8.91
CA LEU A 533 21.75 -1.71 -7.86
C LEU A 533 22.26 -2.12 -6.46
N LEU A 534 23.38 -2.86 -6.37
CA LEU A 534 23.98 -3.23 -5.09
C LEU A 534 24.83 -2.12 -4.46
N PHE A 535 25.13 -1.06 -5.21
CA PHE A 535 25.96 0.06 -4.79
C PHE A 535 25.09 1.29 -4.51
N GLY A 536 25.52 2.13 -3.57
CA GLY A 536 24.77 3.32 -3.17
C GLY A 536 24.71 4.37 -4.29
N ALA A 537 23.60 5.11 -4.38
CA ALA A 537 23.49 6.26 -5.28
C ALA A 537 24.44 7.39 -4.84
N GLY A 538 25.69 7.33 -5.32
CA GLY A 538 26.78 8.21 -4.91
C GLY A 538 28.16 7.54 -4.83
N GLU A 539 28.23 6.20 -4.92
CA GLU A 539 29.49 5.52 -5.16
C GLU A 539 29.80 5.53 -6.66
N ASP A 540 30.93 6.16 -7.04
CA ASP A 540 31.51 6.11 -8.40
C ASP A 540 31.93 4.67 -8.72
N THR A 541 30.95 3.85 -9.05
CA THR A 541 31.11 2.42 -9.25
C THR A 541 31.74 2.20 -10.62
N GLU A 542 33.03 1.87 -10.64
CA GLU A 542 33.69 1.42 -11.86
C GLU A 542 32.88 0.26 -12.46
N VAL A 543 32.55 0.36 -13.76
CA VAL A 543 31.53 -0.44 -14.48
C VAL A 543 31.83 -1.95 -14.53
N ALA A 544 32.91 -2.40 -13.90
CA ALA A 544 33.35 -3.80 -13.81
C ALA A 544 34.01 -4.16 -12.48
N ALA A 545 33.60 -3.58 -11.34
CA ALA A 545 34.06 -4.03 -10.03
C ALA A 545 33.78 -5.54 -9.82
N PRO A 546 34.75 -6.35 -9.36
CA PRO A 546 34.53 -7.78 -9.13
C PRO A 546 33.73 -8.06 -7.87
N TRP A 547 33.08 -9.23 -7.79
CA TRP A 547 32.36 -9.68 -6.60
C TRP A 547 33.25 -9.68 -5.34
N THR A 548 32.78 -8.99 -4.29
CA THR A 548 33.40 -8.99 -2.96
C THR A 548 32.65 -9.92 -2.02
N GLU A 549 33.28 -10.36 -0.92
CA GLU A 549 32.59 -11.23 0.04
C GLU A 549 31.38 -10.54 0.69
N GLU A 550 31.38 -9.21 0.84
CA GLU A 550 30.22 -8.47 1.37
C GLU A 550 29.09 -8.31 0.35
N THR A 551 29.38 -7.98 -0.92
CA THR A 551 28.34 -7.87 -1.97
C THR A 551 27.63 -9.20 -2.22
N VAL A 552 28.37 -10.32 -2.22
CA VAL A 552 27.76 -11.65 -2.27
C VAL A 552 26.89 -11.92 -1.04
N ARG A 553 27.30 -11.44 0.14
CA ARG A 553 26.54 -11.60 1.39
C ARG A 553 25.28 -10.73 1.41
N GLN A 554 25.32 -9.52 0.84
CA GLN A 554 24.19 -8.61 0.66
C GLN A 554 23.04 -9.26 -0.15
N CYS A 555 23.38 -9.98 -1.23
CA CYS A 555 22.42 -10.78 -1.99
C CYS A 555 21.79 -11.94 -1.20
N LEU A 556 22.52 -12.49 -0.22
CA LEU A 556 22.14 -13.71 0.49
C LEU A 556 21.45 -13.48 1.84
N TYR A 557 21.60 -12.30 2.47
CA TYR A 557 21.09 -12.05 3.83
C TYR A 557 19.61 -12.40 4.01
N LEU A 558 18.73 -11.82 3.18
CA LEU A 558 17.30 -12.09 3.25
C LEU A 558 17.01 -13.56 2.95
N TYR A 559 17.56 -14.07 1.85
CA TYR A 559 17.35 -15.42 1.37
C TYR A 559 17.66 -16.49 2.44
N LEU A 560 18.87 -16.43 3.00
CA LEU A 560 19.32 -17.34 4.04
C LEU A 560 18.53 -17.18 5.35
N SER A 561 17.93 -16.00 5.58
CA SER A 561 17.06 -15.78 6.73
C SER A 561 15.68 -16.45 6.60
N LEU A 562 15.19 -16.63 5.36
CA LEU A 562 13.92 -17.26 4.99
C LEU A 562 14.04 -18.78 4.81
N LEU A 563 15.22 -19.29 4.47
CA LEU A 563 15.47 -20.71 4.21
C LEU A 563 15.00 -21.66 5.35
N PRO A 564 15.14 -21.33 6.67
CA PRO A 564 14.57 -22.15 7.76
C PRO A 564 13.04 -22.02 7.95
N LEU A 565 12.37 -21.13 7.20
CA LEU A 565 10.92 -20.93 7.24
C LEU A 565 10.22 -21.58 6.04
N ASN A 566 10.90 -21.65 4.88
CA ASN A 566 10.45 -22.36 3.70
C ASN A 566 11.61 -23.17 3.10
N HIS A 567 11.61 -24.46 3.39
CA HIS A 567 12.70 -25.36 3.03
C HIS A 567 12.83 -25.59 1.52
N ARG A 568 11.75 -25.39 0.76
CA ARG A 568 11.71 -25.55 -0.72
C ARG A 568 12.72 -24.64 -1.43
N LEU A 569 13.04 -23.49 -0.83
CA LEU A 569 14.04 -22.54 -1.31
C LEU A 569 15.46 -23.16 -1.38
N VAL A 570 15.71 -24.33 -0.80
CA VAL A 570 17.03 -24.98 -0.91
C VAL A 570 17.32 -25.46 -2.34
N HIS A 571 16.29 -25.78 -3.13
CA HIS A 571 16.45 -26.24 -4.52
C HIS A 571 16.86 -25.09 -5.45
N GLU A 572 16.25 -23.91 -5.31
CA GLU A 572 16.64 -22.69 -6.05
C GLU A 572 18.07 -22.24 -5.70
N LEU A 573 18.46 -22.34 -4.42
CA LEU A 573 19.84 -22.09 -4.00
C LEU A 573 20.82 -23.07 -4.63
N ALA A 574 20.44 -24.35 -4.73
CA ALA A 574 21.28 -25.36 -5.39
C ALA A 574 21.39 -25.10 -6.90
N ALA A 575 20.32 -24.67 -7.57
CA ALA A 575 20.34 -24.28 -8.98
C ALA A 575 21.34 -23.13 -9.22
N VAL A 576 21.17 -21.98 -8.57
CA VAL A 576 22.10 -20.85 -8.72
C VAL A 576 23.52 -21.18 -8.27
N TYR A 577 23.69 -22.03 -7.24
CA TYR A 577 25.02 -22.52 -6.86
C TYR A 577 25.71 -23.33 -7.96
N THR A 578 24.99 -24.02 -8.85
CA THR A 578 25.62 -24.72 -9.99
C THR A 578 26.20 -23.74 -11.00
N GLU A 579 25.49 -22.64 -11.29
CA GLU A 579 25.86 -21.62 -12.27
C GLU A 579 26.87 -20.57 -11.76
N ALA A 580 26.88 -20.28 -10.45
CA ALA A 580 27.73 -19.25 -9.85
C ALA A 580 29.25 -19.48 -10.04
N ILE A 581 30.04 -18.41 -10.02
CA ILE A 581 31.52 -18.49 -10.09
C ILE A 581 32.14 -19.04 -8.80
N ALA A 582 33.38 -19.56 -8.89
CA ALA A 582 34.05 -20.26 -7.80
C ALA A 582 34.21 -19.45 -6.50
N ASP A 583 34.36 -18.13 -6.59
CA ASP A 583 34.48 -17.24 -5.43
C ASP A 583 33.14 -17.09 -4.70
N ILE A 584 32.04 -16.91 -5.44
CA ILE A 584 30.68 -16.92 -4.91
C ILE A 584 30.37 -18.26 -4.24
N LYS A 585 30.71 -19.40 -4.89
CA LYS A 585 30.52 -20.73 -4.29
C LYS A 585 31.24 -20.85 -2.94
N ARG A 586 32.47 -20.32 -2.81
CA ARG A 586 33.20 -20.31 -1.53
C ARG A 586 32.51 -19.43 -0.47
N SER A 587 31.99 -18.27 -0.85
CA SER A 587 31.21 -17.41 0.05
C SER A 587 29.93 -18.09 0.54
N VAL A 588 29.14 -18.70 -0.35
CA VAL A 588 27.91 -19.45 0.00
C VAL A 588 28.22 -20.55 1.02
N LEU A 589 29.26 -21.36 0.81
CA LEU A 589 29.64 -22.46 1.71
C LEU A 589 30.05 -22.01 3.12
N ARG A 590 30.45 -20.74 3.31
CA ARG A 590 30.75 -20.15 4.62
C ARG A 590 29.47 -19.75 5.36
N VAL A 591 28.52 -19.11 4.67
CA VAL A 591 27.33 -18.50 5.29
C VAL A 591 26.17 -19.47 5.49
N ILE A 592 26.12 -20.57 4.74
CA ILE A 592 25.01 -21.55 4.76
C ILE A 592 24.89 -22.37 6.07
N GLU A 593 25.87 -22.27 6.97
CA GLU A 593 25.94 -23.08 8.19
C GLU A 593 24.78 -22.85 9.18
N GLN A 594 24.41 -21.60 9.48
CA GLN A 594 23.29 -21.33 10.39
C GLN A 594 21.91 -21.70 9.78
N PRO A 595 21.60 -21.34 8.52
CA PRO A 595 20.34 -21.72 7.89
C PRO A 595 20.07 -23.23 7.87
N ILE A 596 21.05 -24.05 7.49
CA ILE A 596 20.90 -25.52 7.39
C ILE A 596 20.65 -26.14 8.78
N ARG A 597 21.32 -25.66 9.83
CA ARG A 597 21.01 -26.08 11.21
C ARG A 597 19.59 -25.70 11.63
N GLY A 598 19.04 -24.60 11.11
CA GLY A 598 17.66 -24.19 11.35
C GLY A 598 16.61 -25.09 10.69
N MET A 599 16.92 -25.68 9.53
CA MET A 599 16.03 -26.60 8.81
C MET A 599 15.97 -28.01 9.44
N GLY A 600 17.11 -28.49 9.95
CA GLY A 600 17.24 -29.81 10.58
C GLY A 600 17.28 -31.00 9.61
N MET A 601 17.68 -32.17 10.12
CA MET A 601 17.87 -33.40 9.32
C MET A 601 16.58 -34.06 8.81
N SER A 602 15.45 -33.74 9.41
CA SER A 602 14.13 -34.29 9.07
C SER A 602 13.40 -33.49 7.97
N SER A 603 14.08 -32.55 7.32
CA SER A 603 13.49 -31.74 6.26
C SER A 603 13.34 -32.56 4.97
N PRO A 604 12.11 -32.73 4.42
CA PRO A 604 11.90 -33.51 3.21
C PRO A 604 12.59 -32.88 1.99
N ASP A 605 12.63 -31.55 1.87
CA ASP A 605 13.31 -30.85 0.78
C ASP A 605 14.85 -31.04 0.83
N LEU A 606 15.43 -31.16 2.04
CA LEU A 606 16.86 -31.49 2.15
C LEU A 606 17.15 -32.93 1.75
N LEU A 607 16.28 -33.89 2.12
CA LEU A 607 16.42 -35.28 1.70
C LEU A 607 16.23 -35.42 0.17
N LEU A 608 15.30 -34.68 -0.41
CA LEU A 608 15.10 -34.60 -1.86
C LEU A 608 16.31 -33.97 -2.57
N LEU A 609 16.94 -32.92 -2.00
CA LEU A 609 18.17 -32.35 -2.55
C LEU A 609 19.37 -33.31 -2.47
N VAL A 610 19.40 -34.21 -1.49
CA VAL A 610 20.43 -35.27 -1.41
C VAL A 610 20.18 -36.34 -2.47
N GLU A 611 18.93 -36.75 -2.68
CA GLU A 611 18.53 -37.73 -3.69
C GLU A 611 18.77 -37.21 -5.12
N ASP A 612 18.20 -36.05 -5.45
CA ASP A 612 18.24 -35.40 -6.77
C ASP A 612 19.26 -34.24 -6.80
N CYS A 613 20.42 -34.42 -6.17
CA CYS A 613 21.52 -33.44 -6.15
C CYS A 613 21.83 -32.91 -7.57
N PRO A 614 21.79 -31.60 -7.89
CA PRO A 614 22.09 -31.12 -9.24
C PRO A 614 23.60 -31.19 -9.56
N LYS A 615 23.97 -31.30 -10.85
CA LYS A 615 25.37 -31.47 -11.27
C LYS A 615 26.16 -30.19 -10.99
N GLY A 616 27.23 -30.28 -10.22
CA GLY A 616 28.01 -29.12 -9.75
C GLY A 616 27.64 -28.62 -8.34
N ALA A 617 26.62 -29.21 -7.70
CA ALA A 617 26.23 -28.92 -6.32
C ALA A 617 26.77 -29.94 -5.30
N GLU A 618 27.62 -30.88 -5.73
CA GLU A 618 28.18 -31.95 -4.88
C GLU A 618 28.89 -31.40 -3.63
N THR A 619 29.59 -30.27 -3.78
CA THR A 619 30.26 -29.56 -2.68
C THR A 619 29.30 -28.88 -1.71
N LEU A 620 28.15 -28.39 -2.20
CA LEU A 620 27.09 -27.80 -1.39
C LEU A 620 26.41 -28.87 -0.54
N VAL A 621 26.01 -29.99 -1.17
CA VAL A 621 25.40 -31.14 -0.48
C VAL A 621 26.37 -31.73 0.55
N THR A 622 27.64 -31.92 0.19
CA THR A 622 28.68 -32.38 1.12
C THR A 622 28.79 -31.46 2.35
N ARG A 623 28.78 -30.13 2.15
CA ARG A 623 28.83 -29.16 3.25
C ARG A 623 27.57 -29.23 4.12
N CYS A 624 26.38 -29.33 3.52
CA CYS A 624 25.12 -29.47 4.25
C CYS A 624 25.12 -30.75 5.12
N LEU A 625 25.54 -31.89 4.56
CA LEU A 625 25.66 -33.15 5.31
C LEU A 625 26.58 -32.99 6.53
N HIS A 626 27.78 -32.39 6.36
CA HIS A 626 28.68 -32.13 7.48
C HIS A 626 28.06 -31.22 8.55
N ILE A 627 27.32 -30.18 8.17
CA ILE A 627 26.64 -29.26 9.11
C ILE A 627 25.57 -29.98 9.93
N LEU A 628 24.82 -30.88 9.27
CA LEU A 628 23.72 -31.63 9.85
C LEU A 628 24.20 -32.72 10.83
N THR A 629 25.25 -33.46 10.47
CA THR A 629 25.78 -34.59 11.27
C THR A 629 26.96 -34.20 12.17
N ASP A 630 27.19 -32.90 12.41
CA ASP A 630 28.32 -32.38 13.20
C ASP A 630 28.21 -32.74 14.69
N LYS A 631 27.00 -32.62 15.24
CA LYS A 631 26.71 -32.76 16.69
C LYS A 631 25.65 -33.81 17.02
N VAL A 632 25.08 -34.45 16.01
CA VAL A 632 23.95 -35.37 16.12
C VAL A 632 24.22 -36.54 15.17
N PRO A 633 23.99 -37.80 15.56
CA PRO A 633 24.12 -38.93 14.64
C PRO A 633 23.15 -38.81 13.45
N PRO A 634 23.55 -39.28 12.25
CA PRO A 634 22.70 -39.22 11.06
C PRO A 634 21.40 -40.01 11.26
N SER A 635 20.29 -39.52 10.68
CA SER A 635 19.06 -40.30 10.60
C SER A 635 19.20 -41.47 9.60
N PRO A 636 18.47 -42.59 9.77
CA PRO A 636 18.54 -43.72 8.86
C PRO A 636 18.14 -43.35 7.42
N GLU A 637 17.10 -42.52 7.27
CA GLU A 637 16.66 -41.98 5.97
C GLU A 637 17.76 -41.18 5.26
N LEU A 638 18.49 -40.32 6.01
CA LEU A 638 19.60 -39.55 5.44
C LEU A 638 20.75 -40.45 5.03
N ALA A 639 21.09 -41.45 5.85
CA ALA A 639 22.13 -42.43 5.51
C ALA A 639 21.78 -43.24 4.26
N GLU A 640 20.51 -43.64 4.10
CA GLU A 640 20.00 -44.33 2.91
C GLU A 640 20.08 -43.46 1.65
N ARG A 641 19.60 -42.20 1.69
CA ARG A 641 19.68 -41.31 0.51
C ARG A 641 21.12 -40.99 0.11
N VAL A 642 22.03 -40.83 1.08
CA VAL A 642 23.47 -40.63 0.79
C VAL A 642 24.13 -41.89 0.23
N ARG A 643 23.77 -43.08 0.73
CA ARG A 643 24.20 -44.38 0.15
C ARG A 643 23.76 -44.49 -1.31
N ASP A 644 22.51 -44.17 -1.59
CA ASP A 644 21.96 -44.21 -2.95
C ASP A 644 22.68 -43.24 -3.89
N LEU A 645 22.92 -41.99 -3.46
CA LEU A 645 23.68 -41.00 -4.22
C LEU A 645 25.11 -41.48 -4.52
N TYR A 646 25.78 -42.11 -3.54
CA TYR A 646 27.14 -42.65 -3.68
C TYR A 646 27.22 -43.74 -4.76
N HIS A 647 26.26 -44.66 -4.77
CA HIS A 647 26.25 -45.78 -5.73
C HIS A 647 25.72 -45.38 -7.11
N LYS A 648 24.67 -44.55 -7.18
CA LYS A 648 24.02 -44.17 -8.44
C LYS A 648 24.83 -43.15 -9.23
N ARG A 649 25.62 -42.28 -8.58
CA ARG A 649 26.10 -41.06 -9.23
C ARG A 649 27.47 -40.52 -8.80
N VAL A 650 27.78 -40.48 -7.51
CA VAL A 650 29.00 -39.80 -7.02
C VAL A 650 29.89 -40.75 -6.21
N PRO A 651 30.83 -41.48 -6.87
CA PRO A 651 31.68 -42.47 -6.21
C PRO A 651 32.81 -41.87 -5.34
N ASP A 652 32.77 -40.58 -4.99
CA ASP A 652 33.70 -39.96 -4.04
C ASP A 652 33.34 -40.39 -2.61
N VAL A 653 34.25 -41.14 -1.99
CA VAL A 653 34.07 -41.70 -0.65
C VAL A 653 33.91 -40.62 0.44
N ARG A 654 34.23 -39.35 0.15
CA ARG A 654 34.02 -38.22 1.06
C ARG A 654 32.55 -37.98 1.41
N PHE A 655 31.61 -38.36 0.53
CA PHE A 655 30.17 -38.29 0.80
C PHE A 655 29.73 -39.20 1.97
N LEU A 656 30.45 -40.29 2.23
CA LEU A 656 30.11 -41.23 3.29
C LEU A 656 30.60 -40.75 4.67
N ILE A 657 31.51 -39.77 4.74
CA ILE A 657 32.15 -39.33 6.00
C ILE A 657 31.18 -38.66 6.99
N PRO A 658 30.18 -37.86 6.57
CA PRO A 658 29.10 -37.37 7.45
C PRO A 658 28.23 -38.50 8.02
N VAL A 659 27.81 -39.43 7.16
CA VAL A 659 26.82 -40.46 7.51
C VAL A 659 27.44 -41.76 8.03
N ILE A 660 28.76 -41.82 8.23
CA ILE A 660 29.50 -43.08 8.44
C ILE A 660 29.02 -43.91 9.65
N ASN A 661 28.48 -43.26 10.67
CA ASN A 661 27.92 -43.92 11.86
C ASN A 661 26.50 -44.47 11.66
N GLY A 662 25.85 -44.16 10.53
CA GLY A 662 24.55 -44.72 10.12
C GLY A 662 24.63 -45.75 8.99
N LEU A 663 25.84 -46.11 8.55
CA LEU A 663 26.07 -47.15 7.54
C LEU A 663 26.19 -48.54 8.18
N GLU A 664 25.93 -49.60 7.42
CA GLU A 664 26.14 -50.95 7.91
C GLU A 664 27.63 -51.31 8.02
N LYS A 665 27.96 -52.21 8.95
CA LYS A 665 29.32 -52.73 9.17
C LYS A 665 30.02 -53.17 7.89
N ASN A 666 29.32 -53.87 7.00
CA ASN A 666 29.88 -54.37 5.74
C ASN A 666 30.21 -53.23 4.77
N GLU A 667 29.37 -52.19 4.71
CA GLU A 667 29.57 -51.01 3.86
C GLU A 667 30.79 -50.21 4.30
N VAL A 668 30.95 -50.00 5.62
CA VAL A 668 32.11 -49.31 6.19
C VAL A 668 33.41 -50.06 5.89
N ILE A 669 33.42 -51.39 6.02
CA ILE A 669 34.60 -52.22 5.67
C ILE A 669 34.95 -52.11 4.17
N GLN A 670 33.95 -52.06 3.28
CA GLN A 670 34.20 -51.87 1.84
C GLN A 670 34.69 -50.46 1.48
N ALA A 671 34.24 -49.42 2.20
CA ALA A 671 34.67 -48.04 2.02
C ALA A 671 36.06 -47.76 2.63
N LEU A 672 36.46 -48.48 3.69
CA LEU A 672 37.67 -48.25 4.47
C LEU A 672 38.96 -48.13 3.63
N PRO A 673 39.25 -48.99 2.63
CA PRO A 673 40.45 -48.87 1.79
C PRO A 673 40.48 -47.60 0.92
N LYS A 674 39.32 -47.00 0.62
CA LYS A 674 39.24 -45.70 -0.07
C LYS A 674 39.39 -44.54 0.94
N LEU A 675 38.79 -44.66 2.13
CA LEU A 675 38.88 -43.65 3.19
C LEU A 675 40.33 -43.42 3.66
N ILE A 676 41.13 -44.49 3.88
CA ILE A 676 42.52 -44.36 4.35
C ILE A 676 43.50 -43.76 3.32
N LYS A 677 43.10 -43.65 2.04
CA LYS A 677 43.87 -42.97 0.99
C LYS A 677 43.66 -41.45 0.97
N LEU A 678 42.74 -40.92 1.77
CA LEU A 678 42.48 -39.49 1.88
C LEU A 678 43.62 -38.76 2.62
N ASN A 679 43.54 -37.43 2.65
CA ASN A 679 44.46 -36.59 3.42
C ASN A 679 44.45 -37.02 4.90
N PRO A 680 45.61 -37.17 5.57
CA PRO A 680 45.70 -37.61 6.97
C PRO A 680 44.84 -36.82 7.97
N ILE A 681 44.52 -35.54 7.69
CA ILE A 681 43.59 -34.75 8.52
C ILE A 681 42.17 -35.34 8.44
N VAL A 682 41.70 -35.63 7.21
CA VAL A 682 40.38 -36.24 6.94
C VAL A 682 40.34 -37.68 7.46
N VAL A 683 41.44 -38.43 7.34
CA VAL A 683 41.56 -39.79 7.91
C VAL A 683 41.40 -39.76 9.43
N LYS A 684 41.98 -38.77 10.12
CA LYS A 684 41.78 -38.58 11.57
C LYS A 684 40.33 -38.25 11.91
N GLU A 685 39.64 -37.43 11.11
CA GLU A 685 38.21 -37.11 11.31
C GLU A 685 37.33 -38.37 11.15
N VAL A 686 37.59 -39.19 10.12
CA VAL A 686 36.92 -40.48 9.90
C VAL A 686 37.07 -41.41 11.10
N PHE A 687 38.31 -41.58 11.60
CA PHE A 687 38.55 -42.37 12.81
C PHE A 687 37.88 -41.78 14.05
N ASN A 688 37.88 -40.46 14.22
CA ASN A 688 37.19 -39.83 15.35
C ASN A 688 35.66 -40.02 15.31
N ARG A 689 35.03 -39.99 14.12
CA ARG A 689 33.60 -40.31 14.00
C ARG A 689 33.30 -41.79 14.27
N LEU A 690 34.07 -42.71 13.67
CA LEU A 690 33.94 -44.16 13.87
C LEU A 690 34.22 -44.61 15.32
N LEU A 691 35.09 -43.91 16.04
CA LEU A 691 35.41 -44.22 17.44
C LEU A 691 34.54 -43.42 18.43
N GLY A 692 33.57 -42.63 17.95
CA GLY A 692 32.66 -41.83 18.78
C GLY A 692 33.29 -40.64 19.50
N THR A 693 34.59 -40.37 19.31
CA THR A 693 35.37 -39.41 20.13
C THR A 693 35.05 -37.93 19.90
N GLN A 694 34.16 -37.61 18.95
CA GLN A 694 33.68 -36.24 18.71
C GLN A 694 32.55 -35.81 19.66
N HIS A 695 31.80 -36.75 20.25
CA HIS A 695 30.65 -36.42 21.10
C HIS A 695 31.07 -36.32 22.57
N SER A 696 31.29 -35.09 23.04
CA SER A 696 31.52 -34.81 24.46
C SER A 696 30.26 -35.15 25.27
N GLU A 697 30.40 -36.12 26.17
CA GLU A 697 29.49 -36.45 27.28
C GLU A 697 28.00 -36.75 26.93
N GLY A 698 27.64 -38.04 26.98
CA GLY A 698 26.28 -38.47 27.31
C GLY A 698 25.44 -39.09 26.19
N SER A 699 25.81 -38.96 24.92
CA SER A 699 25.13 -39.65 23.81
C SER A 699 25.97 -40.81 23.26
N SER A 700 25.52 -42.05 23.52
CA SER A 700 26.11 -43.27 22.99
C SER A 700 25.79 -43.42 21.49
N SER A 701 26.54 -42.72 20.64
CA SER A 701 26.52 -42.98 19.19
C SER A 701 26.94 -44.42 18.94
N MET A 702 26.00 -45.30 18.55
CA MET A 702 26.30 -46.67 18.16
C MET A 702 27.12 -46.65 16.87
N SER A 703 28.44 -46.74 16.99
CA SER A 703 29.30 -46.96 15.84
C SER A 703 29.06 -48.35 15.25
N PRO A 704 29.03 -48.50 13.90
CA PRO A 704 28.89 -49.80 13.25
C PRO A 704 30.12 -50.72 13.41
N LEU A 705 31.23 -50.23 13.98
CA LEU A 705 32.45 -50.99 14.25
C LEU A 705 33.00 -50.71 15.65
N THR A 706 33.31 -51.76 16.40
CA THR A 706 34.12 -51.61 17.62
C THR A 706 35.59 -51.29 17.28
N PRO A 707 36.37 -50.69 18.21
CA PRO A 707 37.79 -50.40 17.96
C PRO A 707 38.61 -51.65 17.59
N GLY A 708 38.28 -52.81 18.16
CA GLY A 708 38.92 -54.08 17.83
C GLY A 708 38.60 -54.57 16.42
N GLU A 709 37.33 -54.51 16.02
CA GLU A 709 36.91 -54.88 14.66
C GLU A 709 37.49 -53.93 13.61
N LEU A 710 37.65 -52.64 13.93
CA LEU A 710 38.26 -51.67 13.03
C LEU A 710 39.76 -51.95 12.83
N LEU A 711 40.49 -52.35 13.88
CA LEU A 711 41.90 -52.80 13.76
C LEU A 711 42.01 -54.08 12.92
N ILE A 712 41.11 -55.05 13.13
CA ILE A 712 41.04 -56.28 12.32
C ILE A 712 40.73 -55.94 10.85
N ALA A 713 39.76 -55.05 10.61
CA ALA A 713 39.39 -54.61 9.26
C ALA A 713 40.56 -53.91 8.55
N LEU A 714 41.32 -53.05 9.26
CA LEU A 714 42.53 -52.41 8.74
C LEU A 714 43.65 -53.41 8.40
N HIS A 715 43.84 -54.45 9.23
CA HIS A 715 44.87 -55.47 9.02
C HIS A 715 44.51 -56.42 7.86
N ASN A 716 43.22 -56.67 7.65
CA ASN A 716 42.69 -57.50 6.55
C ASN A 716 42.56 -56.73 5.22
N ILE A 717 43.03 -55.48 5.12
CA ILE A 717 43.09 -54.76 3.85
C ILE A 717 44.19 -55.38 2.98
N ASP A 718 43.75 -56.00 1.89
CA ASP A 718 44.58 -56.52 0.81
C ASP A 718 45.66 -55.50 0.38
N SER A 719 46.92 -55.91 0.48
CA SER A 719 48.10 -55.06 0.20
C SER A 719 48.21 -54.64 -1.26
N SER A 720 47.49 -55.30 -2.18
CA SER A 720 47.34 -54.84 -3.57
C SER A 720 46.41 -53.62 -3.72
N LYS A 721 45.52 -53.38 -2.74
CA LYS A 721 44.51 -52.31 -2.80
C LYS A 721 44.94 -51.04 -2.08
N CYS A 722 45.88 -51.10 -1.13
CA CYS A 722 46.38 -49.91 -0.45
C CYS A 722 47.82 -50.05 0.06
N ASP A 723 48.63 -49.00 -0.13
CA ASP A 723 50.03 -48.98 0.31
C ASP A 723 50.17 -49.25 1.81
N MET A 724 51.13 -50.10 2.17
CA MET A 724 51.44 -50.46 3.55
C MET A 724 51.73 -49.24 4.43
N LYS A 725 52.30 -48.16 3.88
CA LYS A 725 52.52 -46.88 4.58
C LYS A 725 51.20 -46.24 5.04
N SER A 726 50.13 -46.33 4.25
CA SER A 726 48.81 -45.77 4.59
C SER A 726 48.09 -46.61 5.63
N ILE A 727 48.22 -47.94 5.54
CA ILE A 727 47.70 -48.89 6.56
C ILE A 727 48.38 -48.62 7.91
N ILE A 728 49.72 -48.60 7.93
CA ILE A 728 50.53 -48.28 9.13
C ILE A 728 50.12 -46.90 9.72
N LYS A 729 49.91 -45.89 8.88
CA LYS A 729 49.50 -44.54 9.31
C LYS A 729 48.09 -44.49 9.89
N GLY A 730 47.17 -45.33 9.41
CA GLY A 730 45.84 -45.50 10.01
C GLY A 730 45.91 -46.18 11.38
N THR A 731 46.67 -47.28 11.47
CA THR A 731 46.87 -48.04 12.73
C THR A 731 47.59 -47.23 13.82
N ILE A 732 48.54 -46.36 13.44
CA ILE A 732 49.29 -45.48 14.37
C ILE A 732 48.53 -44.16 14.65
N SER A 733 47.33 -43.95 14.11
CA SER A 733 46.60 -42.70 14.33
C SER A 733 46.29 -42.49 15.84
N HIS A 734 46.58 -41.27 16.33
CA HIS A 734 46.41 -40.91 17.75
C HIS A 734 44.99 -41.18 18.30
N SER A 735 43.99 -41.27 17.42
CA SER A 735 42.60 -41.62 17.72
C SER A 735 42.45 -43.01 18.36
N PHE A 736 43.34 -43.97 18.09
CA PHE A 736 43.37 -45.27 18.78
C PHE A 736 44.03 -45.24 20.16
N ILE A 737 44.82 -44.21 20.48
CA ILE A 737 45.60 -44.11 21.73
C ILE A 737 44.76 -43.56 22.89
N GLN A 738 43.67 -42.83 22.60
CA GLN A 738 42.75 -42.30 23.63
C GLN A 738 41.72 -43.30 24.19
N PRO A 739 41.03 -44.15 23.41
CA PRO A 739 39.98 -45.03 23.95
C PRO A 739 40.52 -46.22 24.76
N PHE A 740 41.78 -46.62 24.57
CA PHE A 740 42.45 -47.64 25.39
C PHE A 740 43.15 -46.98 26.59
N GLY A 741 42.36 -46.68 27.62
CA GLY A 741 42.88 -46.12 28.87
C GLY A 741 43.80 -47.10 29.60
N ALA A 742 45.11 -46.85 29.58
CA ALA A 742 46.04 -47.44 30.54
C ALA A 742 45.97 -46.70 31.89
N PRO A 743 45.98 -47.40 33.05
CA PRO A 743 46.09 -46.74 34.35
C PRO A 743 47.48 -46.07 34.49
N PRO A 744 47.62 -45.03 35.33
CA PRO A 744 48.79 -44.14 35.34
C PRO A 744 50.01 -44.70 36.09
N THR A 745 50.42 -45.94 35.80
CA THR A 745 51.56 -46.62 36.44
C THR A 745 52.38 -47.52 35.50
N ALA A 746 52.63 -47.08 34.25
CA ALA A 746 53.58 -47.74 33.33
C ALA A 746 54.18 -46.77 32.30
N ARG A 747 54.83 -45.69 32.76
CA ARG A 747 55.57 -44.74 31.90
C ARG A 747 57.09 -44.84 32.05
N SER A 748 57.58 -46.08 32.09
CA SER A 748 58.97 -46.46 31.97
C SER A 748 59.04 -47.81 31.25
N LEU A 749 60.17 -48.10 30.57
CA LEU A 749 60.36 -49.24 29.66
C LEU A 749 59.57 -49.14 28.33
N LEU A 750 60.11 -48.36 27.39
CA LEU A 750 60.33 -48.74 25.97
C LEU A 750 60.90 -47.55 25.16
N HIS A 751 62.12 -47.15 25.51
CA HIS A 751 63.01 -46.42 24.60
C HIS A 751 64.31 -47.23 24.47
N PRO A 752 64.71 -47.67 23.26
CA PRO A 752 66.07 -48.15 23.04
C PRO A 752 67.00 -46.93 23.02
N SER A 753 67.85 -46.81 24.04
CA SER A 753 68.90 -45.80 24.09
C SER A 753 70.00 -46.08 23.05
N PRO A 754 70.43 -45.12 22.23
CA PRO A 754 71.65 -45.27 21.44
C PRO A 754 72.87 -45.32 22.39
N SER A 755 73.82 -46.21 22.12
CA SER A 755 75.00 -46.38 22.96
C SER A 755 75.90 -45.14 22.92
N ALA A 756 76.25 -44.63 24.10
CA ALA A 756 77.28 -43.61 24.24
C ALA A 756 78.67 -44.14 23.82
N TYR A 757 79.51 -43.28 23.25
CA TYR A 757 80.94 -43.22 23.60
C TYR A 757 81.58 -41.88 23.15
N HIS A 758 82.51 -41.39 23.99
CA HIS A 758 83.40 -40.22 23.83
C HIS A 758 82.74 -38.84 24.08
N LYS A 759 83.09 -38.14 25.18
CA LYS A 759 84.33 -37.33 25.41
C LYS A 759 84.35 -36.06 24.52
N THR A 760 84.58 -34.83 24.99
CA THR A 760 84.92 -34.30 26.33
C THR A 760 84.79 -32.76 26.34
N CYS A 761 84.36 -32.18 27.48
CA CYS A 761 84.92 -30.97 28.13
C CYS A 761 85.27 -29.70 27.30
N ARG A 762 84.61 -28.55 27.58
CA ARG A 762 85.22 -27.36 28.26
C ARG A 762 84.28 -26.14 28.40
N PHE A 763 84.62 -25.32 29.39
CA PHE A 763 84.08 -24.02 29.84
C PHE A 763 83.88 -22.92 28.76
N CYS A 764 82.80 -22.12 28.92
CA CYS A 764 82.64 -20.64 28.81
C CYS A 764 83.29 -19.79 27.67
N PRO A 765 82.88 -18.51 27.45
CA PRO A 765 81.63 -17.81 27.84
C PRO A 765 81.00 -16.91 26.72
N LYS A 766 79.91 -16.21 27.10
CA LYS A 766 79.15 -15.12 26.44
C LYS A 766 77.94 -15.54 25.61
#